data_AF-A0A9P0KZ10-F1
#
_entry.id   AF-A0A9P0KZ10-F1
#
_cell.length_a   1.000
_cell.length_b   1.000
_cell.length_c   1.000
_cell.angle_alpha   90.00
_cell.angle_beta   90.00
_cell.angle_gamma   90.00
#
_symmetry.space_group_name_H-M   'P 1'
#
loop_
_entity.id
_entity.type
_entity.pdbx_description
1 polymer ?
#
loop_
_entity_poly.entity_id
_entity_poly.type
_entity_poly.pdbx_seq_one_letter_code
_entity_poly.pdbx_strand_id
1 'polypeptide(L)'
;MLQLLTDIETAWMTYTLTREEEMWLAEKFTAMQERWLQQLRHHRQLFPALHPPSLVRLEYILRCLAYMSNMKAFWKCCPFNKEIRGDIVATLRRGTPEWFSSLKASVMPMQGEYDASFVDFCSEVYVQLKHSLSHYHPLFEGTNGIPYFSVVFKQIDKLMSDEVIAFLNQNEYPDPSYDRLIFSVYLEVKDLATFSHNLPVGGDHRLLLPKCHEWFEPSVSCWLSVCKGKALQRVRTGVELQKPCTGDDRMVKHSSSAVDTVAIFCQLRDFWRLLQWPKAHSVPLLGQLLDCVCSAALLYADITYQGLMETGYFDRLGPFKLCDEMCIAANNLEYVYKFVSLLENYFDFVTLETIASEQHFAALTAQLDSTLSQFQVRVMDILKRVGPQMQEALRKAMFHVAWSPDTLPTPRAVEPLFDYLHHHLCQLNAALLPQNFQKVLLEVWEYTLAELNYQMDGTTSSEEMPAMFHERLHAALELMVEFFHAEGQGLSTEMMQSGGYFQIEQRLQYHRTDTEMLIEMFYAQRLLEQLNTTSGPYGSLAVRAYFNHDSLCVEVLHARDIIPLDPNGFSDPFVIIELLPHRIFPHCNEQQTNVHKKTLHPIFDECFEFSVTLEQCRADGAMICFTVMDHDVLTANDFAGEAFLALGTIPGVADVGACIDNFHGLKPVELVLMQQHKKNHPILQILESRSGDRQATEFVKKQKQRFANK
;
A
#
# COMPACT_ATOMS: atom_id res chain seq x y z
N MET A 1 50.38 6.04 58.16
CA MET A 1 49.46 7.18 58.27
C MET A 1 48.12 6.78 58.86
N LEU A 2 47.36 5.87 58.24
CA LEU A 2 46.07 5.44 58.81
C LEU A 2 46.19 4.94 60.26
N GLN A 3 47.19 4.10 60.55
CA GLN A 3 47.49 3.66 61.92
C GLN A 3 47.74 4.84 62.88
N LEU A 4 48.56 5.81 62.48
CA LEU A 4 48.85 7.00 63.31
C LEU A 4 47.58 7.82 63.60
N LEU A 5 46.68 7.96 62.62
CA LEU A 5 45.39 8.61 62.84
C LEU A 5 44.52 7.85 63.85
N THR A 6 44.51 6.52 63.77
CA THR A 6 43.80 5.66 64.73
C THR A 6 44.39 5.77 66.12
N ASP A 7 45.72 5.75 66.24
CA ASP A 7 46.41 5.90 67.52
C ASP A 7 46.07 7.25 68.16
N ILE A 8 46.04 8.35 67.38
CA ILE A 8 45.63 9.68 67.86
C ILE A 8 44.17 9.67 68.36
N GLU A 9 43.23 9.10 67.61
CA GLU A 9 41.81 9.06 68.01
C GLU A 9 41.59 8.20 69.26
N THR A 10 42.27 7.06 69.37
CA THR A 10 42.17 6.19 70.56
C THR A 10 42.74 6.86 71.81
N ALA A 11 43.82 7.63 71.67
CA ALA A 11 44.44 8.38 72.76
C ALA A 11 43.69 9.67 73.12
N TRP A 12 42.80 10.17 72.26
CA TRP A 12 42.18 11.50 72.37
C TRP A 12 41.45 11.76 73.69
N MET A 13 40.81 10.75 74.27
CA MET A 13 40.05 10.88 75.53
C MET A 13 40.90 10.67 76.79
N THR A 14 42.15 10.24 76.64
CA THR A 14 43.06 9.92 77.75
C THR A 14 44.02 11.05 78.11
N TYR A 15 44.16 12.06 77.26
CA TYR A 15 45.09 13.17 77.45
C TYR A 15 44.39 14.53 77.27
N THR A 16 44.67 15.48 78.15
CA THR A 16 44.27 16.89 77.99
C THR A 16 45.40 17.68 77.35
N LEU A 17 45.18 18.13 76.12
CA LEU A 17 46.15 18.94 75.36
C LEU A 17 46.13 20.40 75.82
N THR A 18 47.30 21.04 75.77
CA THR A 18 47.42 22.50 75.88
C THR A 18 46.93 23.19 74.61
N ARG A 19 46.62 24.48 74.70
CA ARG A 19 46.18 25.28 73.54
C ARG A 19 47.22 25.32 72.41
N GLU A 20 48.52 25.33 72.74
CA GLU A 20 49.59 25.30 71.74
C GLU A 20 49.67 23.95 71.03
N GLU A 21 49.50 22.84 71.76
CA GLU A 21 49.48 21.49 71.19
C GLU A 21 48.24 21.26 70.31
N GLU A 22 47.06 21.77 70.71
CA GLU A 22 45.85 21.74 69.87
C GLU A 22 46.06 22.52 68.56
N MET A 23 46.71 23.68 68.62
CA MET A 23 47.03 24.49 67.43
C MET A 23 48.03 23.79 66.51
N TRP A 24 49.07 23.16 67.06
CA TRP A 24 50.05 22.42 66.27
C TRP A 24 49.41 21.21 65.57
N LEU A 25 48.56 20.47 66.29
CA LEU A 25 47.84 19.34 65.72
C LEU A 25 46.86 19.79 64.63
N ALA A 26 46.16 20.93 64.82
CA ALA A 26 45.30 21.53 63.80
C ALA A 26 46.08 21.91 62.53
N GLU A 27 47.26 22.51 62.66
CA GLU A 27 48.14 22.86 61.54
C GLU A 27 48.56 21.60 60.76
N LYS A 28 48.95 20.53 61.47
CA LYS A 28 49.34 19.26 60.82
C LYS A 28 48.18 18.55 60.15
N PHE A 29 46.99 18.53 60.75
CA PHE A 29 45.80 17.98 60.10
C PHE A 29 45.46 18.75 58.81
N THR A 30 45.50 20.07 58.85
CA THR A 30 45.19 20.93 57.69
C THR A 30 46.22 20.74 56.58
N ALA A 31 47.52 20.78 56.88
CA ALA A 31 48.58 20.57 55.90
C ALA A 31 48.51 19.18 55.24
N MET A 32 48.12 18.15 56.01
CA MET A 32 47.98 16.80 55.49
C MET A 32 46.75 16.66 54.59
N GLN A 33 45.61 17.23 54.97
CA GLN A 33 44.41 17.28 54.14
C GLN A 33 44.71 18.00 52.82
N GLU A 34 45.33 19.19 52.85
CA GLU A 34 45.71 19.94 51.65
C GLU A 34 46.61 19.12 50.72
N ARG A 35 47.64 18.45 51.26
CA ARG A 35 48.54 17.61 50.46
C ARG A 35 47.80 16.46 49.78
N TRP A 36 46.90 15.78 50.49
CA TRP A 36 46.12 14.68 49.90
C TRP A 36 45.10 15.18 48.88
N LEU A 37 44.42 16.30 49.13
CA LEU A 37 43.55 16.92 48.13
C LEU A 37 44.35 17.33 46.88
N GLN A 38 45.56 17.86 47.01
CA GLN A 38 46.42 18.14 45.87
C GLN A 38 46.77 16.88 45.06
N GLN A 39 47.04 15.75 45.73
CA GLN A 39 47.25 14.47 45.06
C GLN A 39 45.97 13.96 44.37
N LEU A 40 44.79 14.14 44.99
CA LEU A 40 43.51 13.78 44.39
C LEU A 40 43.17 14.62 43.15
N ARG A 41 43.59 15.89 43.10
CA ARG A 41 43.43 16.75 41.92
C ARG A 41 44.07 16.15 40.68
N HIS A 42 45.24 15.52 40.83
CA HIS A 42 46.02 14.91 39.75
C HIS A 42 46.00 13.36 39.80
N HIS A 43 44.97 12.77 40.40
CA HIS A 43 44.95 11.33 40.67
C HIS A 43 45.10 10.46 39.42
N ARG A 44 44.58 10.87 38.26
CA ARG A 44 44.68 10.09 37.01
C ARG A 44 46.12 9.95 36.52
N GLN A 45 46.96 10.94 36.82
CA GLN A 45 48.38 10.95 36.45
C GLN A 45 49.23 10.26 37.53
N LEU A 46 48.95 10.55 38.81
CA LEU A 46 49.71 10.01 39.95
C LEU A 46 49.37 8.55 40.27
N PHE A 47 48.13 8.14 39.99
CA PHE A 47 47.61 6.80 40.26
C PHE A 47 46.86 6.22 39.06
N PRO A 48 47.57 5.85 37.97
CA PRO A 48 46.93 5.35 36.75
C PRO A 48 46.04 4.12 37.00
N ALA A 49 44.91 4.06 36.31
CA ALA A 49 43.87 3.03 36.49
C ALA A 49 44.39 1.62 36.21
N LEU A 50 45.27 1.47 35.22
CA LEU A 50 45.83 0.18 34.80
C LEU A 50 47.05 -0.25 35.64
N HIS A 51 47.38 0.48 36.71
CA HIS A 51 48.47 0.15 37.61
C HIS A 51 47.93 -0.14 39.03
N PRO A 52 47.62 -1.41 39.36
CA PRO A 52 46.99 -1.78 40.64
C PRO A 52 47.71 -1.28 41.89
N PRO A 53 49.06 -1.32 41.99
CA PRO A 53 49.76 -0.83 43.19
C PRO A 53 49.55 0.67 43.46
N SER A 54 49.31 1.49 42.43
CA SER A 54 48.97 2.89 42.66
C SER A 54 47.53 3.10 43.08
N LEU A 55 46.59 2.28 42.60
CA LEU A 55 45.20 2.35 43.04
C LEU A 55 45.05 1.98 44.52
N VAL A 56 45.81 0.99 45.01
CA VAL A 56 45.87 0.68 46.44
C VAL A 56 46.35 1.88 47.26
N ARG A 57 47.36 2.61 46.76
CA ARG A 57 47.83 3.85 47.41
C ARG A 57 46.77 4.94 47.43
N LEU A 58 46.05 5.12 46.32
CA LEU A 58 44.92 6.05 46.23
C LEU A 58 43.81 5.68 47.22
N GLU A 59 43.47 4.40 47.33
CA GLU A 59 42.49 3.89 48.28
C GLU A 59 42.88 4.20 49.73
N TYR A 60 44.14 4.01 50.11
CA TYR A 60 44.60 4.36 51.46
C TYR A 60 44.52 5.86 51.74
N ILE A 61 44.82 6.72 50.75
CA ILE A 61 44.63 8.17 50.89
C ILE A 61 43.15 8.49 51.14
N LEU A 62 42.26 7.90 50.35
CA LEU A 62 40.81 8.08 50.49
C LEU A 62 40.28 7.56 51.83
N ARG A 63 40.77 6.41 52.31
CA ARG A 63 40.44 5.87 53.64
C ARG A 63 40.94 6.78 54.77
N CYS A 64 42.13 7.38 54.63
CA CYS A 64 42.63 8.34 55.63
C CYS A 64 41.74 9.59 55.70
N LEU A 65 41.33 10.14 54.55
CA LEU A 65 40.40 11.28 54.49
C LEU A 65 39.03 10.94 55.07
N ALA A 66 38.49 9.76 54.76
CA ALA A 66 37.22 9.26 55.34
C ALA A 66 37.31 9.02 56.85
N TYR A 67 38.46 8.56 57.34
CA TYR A 67 38.69 8.37 58.77
C TYR A 67 38.78 9.73 59.48
N MET A 68 39.58 10.66 58.95
CA MET A 68 39.68 12.03 59.47
C MET A 68 38.33 12.73 59.58
N SER A 69 37.42 12.52 58.61
CA SER A 69 36.09 13.15 58.64
C SER A 69 35.22 12.71 59.82
N ASN A 70 35.57 11.62 60.50
CA ASN A 70 34.81 11.08 61.65
C ASN A 70 35.58 11.16 62.98
N MET A 71 36.82 11.65 62.98
CA MET A 71 37.67 11.74 64.18
C MET A 71 37.23 12.89 65.09
N LYS A 72 36.98 12.61 66.38
CA LYS A 72 36.67 13.65 67.37
C LYS A 72 37.83 14.63 67.54
N ALA A 73 39.06 14.12 67.46
CA ALA A 73 40.29 14.92 67.50
C ALA A 73 40.29 16.00 66.41
N PHE A 74 40.00 15.58 65.18
CA PHE A 74 39.96 16.47 64.03
C PHE A 74 38.86 17.52 64.15
N TRP A 75 37.66 17.14 64.60
CA TRP A 75 36.53 18.07 64.76
C TRP A 75 36.77 19.12 65.84
N LYS A 76 37.52 18.78 66.90
CA LYS A 76 37.85 19.69 68.00
C LYS A 76 38.94 20.67 67.60
N CYS A 77 40.01 20.18 66.96
CA CYS A 77 41.13 21.00 66.49
C CYS A 77 40.81 21.85 65.26
N CYS A 78 39.95 21.36 64.36
CA CYS A 78 39.61 21.99 63.08
C CYS A 78 38.09 22.22 62.93
N PRO A 79 37.47 23.07 63.77
CA PRO A 79 36.01 23.19 63.87
C PRO A 79 35.31 23.74 62.61
N PHE A 80 36.04 24.42 61.72
CA PHE A 80 35.55 24.97 60.46
C PHE A 80 35.76 24.05 59.25
N ASN A 81 36.45 22.92 59.42
CA ASN A 81 36.91 22.05 58.33
C ASN A 81 36.12 20.72 58.27
N LYS A 82 34.79 20.81 58.44
CA LYS A 82 33.92 19.64 58.68
C LYS A 82 33.48 18.89 57.42
N GLU A 83 33.76 19.41 56.23
CA GLU A 83 33.20 18.91 54.96
C GLU A 83 34.26 18.30 54.03
N ILE A 84 35.11 17.39 54.54
CA ILE A 84 36.13 16.69 53.71
C ILE A 84 35.54 16.09 52.43
N ARG A 85 34.31 15.55 52.48
CA ARG A 85 33.62 15.04 51.28
C ARG A 85 33.36 16.14 50.25
N GLY A 86 32.92 17.32 50.69
CA GLY A 86 32.72 18.49 49.85
C GLY A 86 34.02 18.96 49.21
N ASP A 87 35.12 18.95 49.95
CA ASP A 87 36.45 19.31 49.46
C ASP A 87 36.97 18.33 48.41
N ILE A 88 36.76 17.02 48.60
CA ILE A 88 37.11 16.01 47.60
C ILE A 88 36.32 16.27 46.31
N VAL A 89 35.00 16.50 46.41
CA VAL A 89 34.16 16.80 45.24
C VAL A 89 34.63 18.09 44.54
N ALA A 90 34.93 19.16 45.29
CA ALA A 90 35.45 20.40 44.74
C ALA A 90 36.81 20.21 44.05
N THR A 91 37.68 19.39 44.64
CA THR A 91 38.98 19.01 44.09
C THR A 91 38.85 18.26 42.77
N LEU A 92 37.94 17.29 42.69
CA LEU A 92 37.65 16.55 41.46
C LEU A 92 37.09 17.47 40.36
N ARG A 93 36.22 18.42 40.72
CA ARG A 93 35.70 19.43 39.78
C ARG A 93 36.78 20.34 39.23
N ARG A 94 37.79 20.69 40.03
CA ARG A 94 38.93 21.52 39.57
C ARG A 94 39.97 20.73 38.77
N GLY A 95 40.26 19.50 39.17
CA GLY A 95 41.28 18.67 38.52
C GLY A 95 40.83 18.09 37.16
N THR A 96 39.52 17.92 36.95
CA THR A 96 39.01 17.34 35.70
C THR A 96 39.25 18.22 34.48
N PRO A 97 38.96 19.54 34.48
CA PRO A 97 39.33 20.44 33.39
C PRO A 97 40.83 20.47 33.09
N GLU A 98 41.68 20.51 34.12
CA GLU A 98 43.15 20.51 33.95
C GLU A 98 43.65 19.24 33.26
N TRP A 99 43.14 18.08 33.70
CA TRP A 99 43.44 16.81 33.06
C TRP A 99 42.96 16.78 31.61
N PHE A 100 41.75 17.29 31.34
CA PHE A 100 41.15 17.33 30.01
C PHE A 100 42.00 18.16 29.04
N SER A 101 42.41 19.37 29.44
CA SER A 101 43.29 20.22 28.64
C SER A 101 44.67 19.58 28.42
N SER A 102 45.22 18.91 29.45
CA SER A 102 46.48 18.17 29.32
C SER A 102 46.36 16.98 28.37
N LEU A 103 45.23 16.28 28.37
CA LEU A 103 44.97 15.17 27.46
C LEU A 103 44.85 15.68 26.03
N LYS A 104 44.06 16.74 25.82
CA LYS A 104 43.91 17.39 24.51
C LYS A 104 45.28 17.79 23.94
N ALA A 105 46.11 18.49 24.72
CA ALA A 105 47.44 18.90 24.29
C ALA A 105 48.39 17.71 23.99
N SER A 106 48.17 16.55 24.60
CA SER A 106 48.96 15.35 24.36
C SER A 106 48.54 14.61 23.09
N VAL A 107 47.24 14.57 22.80
CA VAL A 107 46.69 13.82 21.65
C VAL A 107 46.66 14.70 20.39
N MET A 108 46.39 16.00 20.57
CA MET A 108 46.33 17.00 19.50
C MET A 108 47.51 17.98 19.62
N PRO A 109 48.66 17.68 19.00
CA PRO A 109 49.86 18.51 19.13
C PRO A 109 49.75 19.85 18.39
N MET A 110 48.94 19.94 17.33
CA MET A 110 48.68 21.19 16.59
C MET A 110 47.47 21.91 17.20
N GLN A 111 47.73 22.88 18.07
CA GLN A 111 46.66 23.61 18.76
C GLN A 111 45.89 24.51 17.78
N GLY A 112 44.58 24.25 17.64
CA GLY A 112 43.64 25.14 16.96
C GLY A 112 43.14 24.66 15.60
N GLU A 113 43.74 23.62 15.02
CA GLU A 113 43.23 22.93 13.83
C GLU A 113 42.60 21.60 14.25
N TYR A 114 41.36 21.37 13.82
CA TYR A 114 40.70 20.07 14.02
C TYR A 114 40.86 19.20 12.78
N ASP A 115 41.62 18.12 12.93
CA ASP A 115 41.87 17.11 11.91
C ASP A 115 41.48 15.71 12.45
N ALA A 116 42.01 14.65 11.84
CA ALA A 116 41.78 13.28 12.28
C ALA A 116 42.19 13.03 13.75
N SER A 117 43.15 13.79 14.30
CA SER A 117 43.57 13.66 15.70
C SER A 117 42.48 14.07 16.70
N PHE A 118 41.45 14.80 16.26
CA PHE A 118 40.30 15.09 17.10
C PHE A 118 39.43 13.84 17.35
N VAL A 119 39.33 12.94 16.37
CA VAL A 119 38.66 11.64 16.54
C VAL A 119 39.42 10.78 17.54
N ASP A 120 40.76 10.77 17.43
CA ASP A 120 41.63 10.08 18.40
C ASP A 120 41.46 10.66 19.81
N PHE A 121 41.31 11.98 19.92
CA PHE A 121 41.03 12.65 21.19
C PHE A 121 39.68 12.24 21.79
N CYS A 122 38.60 12.23 21.00
CA CYS A 122 37.29 11.73 21.45
C CYS A 122 37.38 10.27 21.93
N SER A 123 38.07 9.43 21.17
CA SER A 123 38.30 8.00 21.48
C SER A 123 39.06 7.83 22.79
N GLU A 124 40.09 8.64 23.02
CA GLU A 124 40.87 8.58 24.25
C GLU A 124 40.04 9.06 25.45
N VAL A 125 39.22 10.11 25.31
CA VAL A 125 38.27 10.51 26.35
C VAL A 125 37.29 9.38 26.70
N TYR A 126 36.84 8.63 25.69
CA TYR A 126 35.96 7.47 25.89
C TYR A 126 36.64 6.39 26.74
N VAL A 127 37.86 6.01 26.38
CA VAL A 127 38.67 5.04 27.15
C VAL A 127 38.84 5.49 28.59
N GLN A 128 39.09 6.78 28.80
CA GLN A 128 39.32 7.35 30.14
C GLN A 128 38.04 7.43 30.98
N LEU A 129 36.87 7.66 30.37
CA LEU A 129 35.58 7.53 31.04
C LEU A 129 35.28 6.09 31.43
N LYS A 130 35.60 5.11 30.58
CA LYS A 130 35.49 3.70 30.90
C LYS A 130 36.35 3.32 32.11
N HIS A 131 37.59 3.81 32.17
CA HIS A 131 38.45 3.64 33.34
C HIS A 131 37.90 4.35 34.59
N SER A 132 37.33 5.54 34.39
CA SER A 132 36.70 6.32 35.47
C SER A 132 35.55 5.59 36.14
N LEU A 133 34.72 4.91 35.35
CA LEU A 133 33.60 4.12 35.84
C LEU A 133 34.05 2.80 36.50
N SER A 134 34.99 2.08 35.89
CA SER A 134 35.39 0.74 36.34
C SER A 134 36.37 0.72 37.50
N HIS A 135 37.30 1.68 37.56
CA HIS A 135 38.40 1.66 38.53
C HIS A 135 38.28 2.73 39.60
N TYR A 136 38.08 3.99 39.20
CA TYR A 136 38.06 5.09 40.17
C TYR A 136 36.74 5.17 40.93
N HIS A 137 35.60 5.04 40.24
CA HIS A 137 34.30 5.19 40.88
C HIS A 137 34.08 4.28 42.10
N PRO A 138 34.37 2.96 42.06
CA PRO A 138 34.23 2.09 43.22
C PRO A 138 35.11 2.50 44.41
N LEU A 139 36.30 3.05 44.16
CA LEU A 139 37.22 3.49 45.22
C LEU A 139 36.66 4.71 45.96
N PHE A 140 36.22 5.72 45.23
CA PHE A 140 35.68 6.95 45.83
C PHE A 140 34.32 6.72 46.50
N GLU A 141 33.47 5.91 45.87
CA GLU A 141 32.15 5.58 46.41
C GLU A 141 32.28 4.65 47.63
N GLY A 142 33.06 3.58 47.54
CA GLY A 142 33.23 2.61 48.61
C GLY A 142 33.91 3.17 49.86
N THR A 143 34.81 4.15 49.72
CA THR A 143 35.54 4.72 50.87
C THR A 143 34.87 5.95 51.46
N ASN A 144 34.40 6.89 50.62
CA ASN A 144 33.93 8.20 51.04
C ASN A 144 32.44 8.43 50.73
N GLY A 145 31.75 7.49 50.07
CA GLY A 145 30.38 7.67 49.60
C GLY A 145 30.25 8.75 48.52
N ILE A 146 31.32 9.01 47.76
CA ILE A 146 31.36 10.05 46.74
C ILE A 146 31.03 9.44 45.37
N PRO A 147 29.99 9.93 44.67
CA PRO A 147 29.66 9.47 43.32
C PRO A 147 30.64 10.06 42.30
N TYR A 148 31.88 9.57 42.31
CA TYR A 148 32.99 10.09 41.51
C TYR A 148 32.67 10.21 40.04
N PHE A 149 32.08 9.16 39.44
CA PHE A 149 31.76 9.16 38.02
C PHE A 149 30.81 10.31 37.68
N SER A 150 29.76 10.51 38.47
CA SER A 150 28.81 11.61 38.30
C SER A 150 29.45 13.00 38.38
N VAL A 151 30.45 13.19 39.26
CA VAL A 151 31.16 14.46 39.37
C VAL A 151 32.03 14.72 38.14
N VAL A 152 32.75 13.70 37.68
CA VAL A 152 33.69 13.77 36.57
C VAL A 152 32.96 13.91 35.24
N PHE A 153 31.99 13.03 34.98
CA PHE A 153 31.25 13.00 33.73
C PHE A 153 30.53 14.33 33.49
N LYS A 154 29.94 14.96 34.52
CA LYS A 154 29.32 16.29 34.38
C LYS A 154 30.30 17.39 33.97
N GLN A 155 31.58 17.28 34.31
CA GLN A 155 32.60 18.22 33.82
C GLN A 155 33.00 17.90 32.37
N ILE A 156 33.21 16.62 32.07
CA ILE A 156 33.59 16.15 30.73
C ILE A 156 32.47 16.42 29.72
N ASP A 157 31.20 16.25 30.11
CA ASP A 157 30.03 16.57 29.30
C ASP A 157 30.10 18.00 28.76
N LYS A 158 30.28 18.97 29.66
CA LYS A 158 30.43 20.37 29.26
C LYS A 158 31.66 20.60 28.39
N LEU A 159 32.83 20.12 28.83
CA LEU A 159 34.10 20.38 28.14
C LEU A 159 34.12 19.77 26.73
N MET A 160 33.68 18.52 26.57
CA MET A 160 33.55 17.89 25.26
C MET A 160 32.52 18.58 24.38
N SER A 161 31.40 19.02 24.95
CA SER A 161 30.39 19.76 24.18
C SER A 161 30.95 21.06 23.62
N ASP A 162 31.68 21.84 24.42
CA ASP A 162 32.32 23.08 23.99
C ASP A 162 33.34 22.82 22.86
N GLU A 163 34.12 21.73 22.95
CA GLU A 163 35.10 21.33 21.92
C GLU A 163 34.44 20.87 20.62
N VAL A 164 33.38 20.05 20.70
CA VAL A 164 32.65 19.56 19.52
C VAL A 164 31.94 20.71 18.81
N ILE A 165 31.35 21.66 19.54
CA ILE A 165 30.74 22.85 18.95
C ILE A 165 31.81 23.71 18.27
N ALA A 166 32.97 23.90 18.89
CA ALA A 166 34.08 24.62 18.26
C ALA A 166 34.57 23.92 16.98
N PHE A 167 34.64 22.59 16.98
CA PHE A 167 34.94 21.78 15.80
C PHE A 167 33.92 22.00 14.68
N LEU A 168 32.63 21.92 14.98
CA LEU A 168 31.56 22.10 13.99
C LEU A 168 31.55 23.52 13.41
N ASN A 169 31.75 24.55 14.24
CA ASN A 169 31.77 25.94 13.79
C ASN A 169 32.97 26.24 12.87
N GLN A 170 34.13 25.61 13.08
CA GLN A 170 35.28 25.76 12.18
C GLN A 170 35.07 25.04 10.83
N ASN A 171 34.20 24.02 10.81
CA ASN A 171 33.90 23.19 9.65
C ASN A 171 32.46 23.43 9.13
N GLU A 172 31.90 24.61 9.38
CA GLU A 172 30.52 24.96 9.05
C GLU A 172 30.25 24.95 7.53
N TYR A 173 31.32 25.06 6.73
CA TYR A 173 31.28 24.88 5.27
C TYR A 173 31.90 23.53 4.90
N PRO A 174 31.08 22.50 4.60
CA PRO A 174 31.59 21.17 4.28
C PRO A 174 32.29 21.18 2.92
N ASP A 175 33.61 21.22 2.95
CA ASP A 175 34.42 20.69 1.86
C ASP A 175 34.32 19.15 1.91
N PRO A 176 34.19 18.45 0.76
CA PRO A 176 34.08 16.98 0.71
C PRO A 176 35.23 16.21 1.40
N SER A 177 36.36 16.86 1.69
CA SER A 177 37.44 16.31 2.53
C SER A 177 37.08 16.19 4.01
N TYR A 178 36.15 17.00 4.52
CA TYR A 178 35.74 17.05 5.93
C TYR A 178 34.46 16.26 6.24
N ASP A 179 33.68 15.87 5.22
CA ASP A 179 32.46 15.06 5.40
C ASP A 179 32.70 13.81 6.26
N ARG A 180 33.75 13.03 5.92
CA ARG A 180 34.09 11.80 6.65
C ARG A 180 34.52 12.07 8.09
N LEU A 181 35.19 13.20 8.33
CA LEU A 181 35.67 13.58 9.64
C LEU A 181 34.49 13.90 10.56
N ILE A 182 33.53 14.71 10.09
CA ILE A 182 32.34 15.08 10.86
C ILE A 182 31.56 13.85 11.32
N PHE A 183 31.33 12.87 10.42
CA PHE A 183 30.62 11.64 10.80
C PHE A 183 31.42 10.75 11.75
N SER A 184 32.75 10.70 11.60
CA SER A 184 33.61 9.94 12.53
C SER A 184 33.55 10.54 13.93
N VAL A 185 33.61 11.87 14.04
CA VAL A 185 33.44 12.58 15.32
C VAL A 185 32.04 12.35 15.89
N TYR A 186 30.98 12.40 15.08
CA TYR A 186 29.62 12.11 15.54
C TYR A 186 29.51 10.71 16.18
N LEU A 187 30.08 9.69 15.54
CA LEU A 187 30.02 8.33 16.06
C LEU A 187 30.74 8.20 17.42
N GLU A 188 31.93 8.78 17.56
CA GLU A 188 32.66 8.79 18.84
C GLU A 188 31.90 9.57 19.93
N VAL A 189 31.37 10.74 19.60
CA VAL A 189 30.61 11.59 20.54
C VAL A 189 29.29 10.93 20.95
N LYS A 190 28.62 10.25 20.02
CA LYS A 190 27.42 9.45 20.31
C LYS A 190 27.74 8.33 21.31
N ASP A 191 28.84 7.62 21.11
CA ASP A 191 29.27 6.55 22.02
C ASP A 191 29.66 7.11 23.39
N LEU A 192 30.34 8.26 23.44
CA LEU A 192 30.61 9.00 24.68
C LEU A 192 29.31 9.37 25.42
N ALA A 193 28.28 9.80 24.69
CA ALA A 193 26.99 10.18 25.28
C ALA A 193 26.31 9.01 26.01
N THR A 194 26.54 7.76 25.59
CA THR A 194 25.94 6.57 26.23
C THR A 194 26.32 6.42 27.70
N PHE A 195 27.44 7.00 28.14
CA PHE A 195 27.87 6.96 29.53
C PHE A 195 26.90 7.67 30.49
N SER A 196 26.04 8.56 30.00
CA SER A 196 25.02 9.23 30.83
C SER A 196 24.07 8.25 31.53
N HIS A 197 23.81 7.08 30.95
CA HIS A 197 22.94 6.04 31.54
C HIS A 197 23.49 5.47 32.86
N ASN A 198 24.78 5.69 33.17
CA ASN A 198 25.39 5.28 34.43
C ASN A 198 25.20 6.31 35.56
N LEU A 199 24.47 7.40 35.31
CA LEU A 199 24.18 8.43 36.31
C LEU A 199 22.90 8.10 37.09
N PRO A 200 22.77 8.57 38.35
CA PRO A 200 21.54 8.42 39.12
C PRO A 200 20.33 9.11 38.46
N VAL A 201 19.17 8.45 38.52
CA VAL A 201 17.88 8.93 37.97
C VAL A 201 17.55 10.34 38.48
N GLY A 202 17.25 11.28 37.56
CA GLY A 202 16.95 12.68 37.88
C GLY A 202 18.14 13.64 37.81
N GLY A 203 19.34 13.15 37.45
CA GLY A 203 20.54 13.95 37.23
C GLY A 203 20.68 14.58 35.84
N ASP A 204 19.79 14.25 34.90
CA ASP A 204 19.98 14.40 33.45
C ASP A 204 19.62 15.76 32.84
N HIS A 205 18.85 16.60 33.52
CA HIS A 205 18.19 17.76 32.88
C HIS A 205 19.15 18.88 32.38
N ARG A 206 20.47 18.72 32.56
CA ARG A 206 21.49 19.69 32.14
C ARG A 206 22.64 19.08 31.34
N LEU A 207 22.55 17.80 30.97
CA LEU A 207 23.59 17.16 30.16
C LEU A 207 23.42 17.54 28.69
N LEU A 208 24.54 17.75 28.02
CA LEU A 208 24.61 18.23 26.65
C LEU A 208 24.90 17.08 25.68
N LEU A 209 25.85 16.19 26.01
CA LEU A 209 26.25 15.07 25.14
C LEU A 209 25.09 14.14 24.73
N PRO A 210 24.11 13.79 25.60
CA PRO A 210 22.96 12.97 25.18
C PRO A 210 22.14 13.58 24.03
N LYS A 211 22.26 14.90 23.82
CA LYS A 211 21.60 15.65 22.76
C LYS A 211 22.55 16.01 21.61
N CYS A 212 23.72 15.37 21.52
CA CYS A 212 24.73 15.72 20.52
C CYS A 212 24.21 15.67 19.08
N HIS A 213 23.24 14.80 18.78
CA HIS A 213 22.59 14.72 17.47
C HIS A 213 22.03 16.05 16.98
N GLU A 214 21.52 16.91 17.87
CA GLU A 214 21.02 18.25 17.54
C GLU A 214 22.13 19.13 16.93
N TRP A 215 23.40 18.93 17.31
CA TRP A 215 24.52 19.71 16.79
C TRP A 215 24.96 19.25 15.40
N PHE A 216 24.82 17.95 15.11
CA PHE A 216 25.24 17.37 13.83
C PHE A 216 24.12 17.35 12.78
N GLU A 217 22.87 17.61 13.16
CA GLU A 217 21.72 17.64 12.25
C GLU A 217 21.94 18.54 11.02
N PRO A 218 22.45 19.79 11.15
CA PRO A 218 22.72 20.64 9.98
C PRO A 218 23.72 20.02 9.00
N SER A 219 24.78 19.38 9.51
CA SER A 219 25.80 18.72 8.69
C SER A 219 25.23 17.49 7.97
N VAL A 220 24.42 16.66 8.65
CA VAL A 220 23.77 15.50 8.04
C VAL A 220 22.78 15.95 6.95
N SER A 221 21.97 16.98 7.23
CA SER A 221 21.04 17.58 6.28
C SER A 221 21.74 18.14 5.03
N CYS A 222 22.85 18.86 5.23
CA CYS A 222 23.68 19.36 4.13
C CYS A 222 24.26 18.22 3.29
N TRP A 223 24.79 17.18 3.94
CA TRP A 223 25.35 16.01 3.26
C TRP A 223 24.30 15.26 2.44
N LEU A 224 23.08 15.07 2.97
CA LEU A 224 21.98 14.45 2.22
C LEU A 224 21.62 15.27 0.98
N SER A 225 21.63 16.60 1.08
CA SER A 225 21.41 17.50 -0.05
C SER A 225 22.48 17.35 -1.14
N VAL A 226 23.76 17.27 -0.76
CA VAL A 226 24.87 17.01 -1.69
C VAL A 226 24.78 15.61 -2.30
N CYS A 227 24.40 14.61 -1.49
CA CYS A 227 24.21 13.23 -1.93
C CYS A 227 23.10 13.11 -2.96
N LYS A 228 22.00 13.85 -2.81
CA LYS A 228 20.95 13.92 -3.84
C LYS A 228 21.51 14.36 -5.19
N GLY A 229 22.27 15.45 -5.23
CA GLY A 229 22.91 15.92 -6.47
C GLY A 229 23.85 14.89 -7.08
N LYS A 230 24.70 14.27 -6.26
CA LYS A 230 25.64 13.22 -6.71
C LYS A 230 24.92 11.96 -7.18
N ALA A 231 23.85 11.53 -6.50
CA ALA A 231 23.05 10.37 -6.87
C ALA A 231 22.39 10.58 -8.23
N LEU A 232 21.75 11.74 -8.44
CA LEU A 232 21.13 12.10 -9.73
C LEU A 232 22.16 12.08 -10.86
N GLN A 233 23.34 12.66 -10.65
CA GLN A 233 24.40 12.67 -11.66
C GLN A 233 24.92 11.26 -11.97
N ARG A 234 25.16 10.43 -10.94
CA ARG A 234 25.62 9.05 -11.12
C ARG A 234 24.59 8.20 -11.84
N VAL A 235 23.30 8.40 -11.57
CA VAL A 235 22.20 7.75 -12.30
C VAL A 235 22.24 8.11 -13.78
N ARG A 236 22.38 9.40 -14.13
CA ARG A 236 22.50 9.84 -15.55
C ARG A 236 23.68 9.17 -16.24
N THR A 237 24.87 9.29 -15.65
CA THR A 237 26.09 8.71 -16.23
C THR A 237 26.02 7.17 -16.31
N GLY A 238 25.38 6.52 -15.35
CA GLY A 238 25.16 5.07 -15.37
C GLY A 238 24.30 4.62 -16.55
N VAL A 239 23.24 5.37 -16.88
CA VAL A 239 22.39 5.09 -18.04
C VAL A 239 23.11 5.42 -19.36
N GLU A 240 23.84 6.52 -19.44
CA GLU A 240 24.64 6.89 -20.63
C GLU A 240 25.69 5.83 -20.99
N LEU A 241 26.34 5.24 -19.98
CA LEU A 241 27.38 4.23 -20.15
C LEU A 241 26.85 2.79 -20.15
N GLN A 242 25.52 2.61 -20.10
CA GLN A 242 24.93 1.31 -19.86
C GLN A 242 25.31 0.30 -20.95
N LYS A 243 25.55 -0.95 -20.51
CA LYS A 243 25.72 -2.09 -21.39
C LYS A 243 24.76 -3.19 -20.97
N PRO A 244 24.18 -3.94 -21.92
CA PRO A 244 23.50 -5.19 -21.59
C PRO A 244 24.49 -6.09 -20.84
N CYS A 245 24.08 -6.66 -19.70
CA CYS A 245 24.90 -7.64 -19.02
C CYS A 245 24.95 -8.92 -19.89
N THR A 246 26.11 -9.22 -20.49
CA THR A 246 26.31 -10.43 -21.29
C THR A 246 26.81 -11.57 -20.41
N GLY A 247 26.14 -12.72 -20.50
CA GLY A 247 26.53 -13.99 -19.86
C GLY A 247 25.88 -15.15 -20.61
N ASP A 248 26.56 -16.28 -20.70
CA ASP A 248 26.15 -17.43 -21.54
C ASP A 248 24.84 -18.09 -21.10
N ASP A 249 24.41 -17.86 -19.85
CA ASP A 249 23.06 -18.11 -19.37
C ASP A 249 22.39 -16.77 -19.05
N ARG A 250 21.23 -16.48 -19.67
CA ARG A 250 20.40 -15.26 -19.47
C ARG A 250 19.83 -15.12 -18.04
N MET A 251 20.61 -15.37 -16.99
CA MET A 251 20.20 -15.23 -15.59
C MET A 251 19.95 -13.76 -15.23
N VAL A 252 20.73 -12.83 -15.78
CA VAL A 252 20.58 -11.39 -15.55
C VAL A 252 19.89 -10.77 -16.75
N LYS A 253 18.64 -10.31 -16.56
CA LYS A 253 17.77 -9.78 -17.62
C LYS A 253 17.71 -8.24 -17.67
N HIS A 254 18.51 -7.55 -16.86
CA HIS A 254 18.61 -6.09 -16.75
C HIS A 254 20.04 -5.62 -17.07
N SER A 255 20.23 -4.32 -17.31
CA SER A 255 21.53 -3.73 -17.63
C SER A 255 22.31 -3.30 -16.37
N SER A 256 23.60 -2.97 -16.57
CA SER A 256 24.48 -2.49 -15.50
C SER A 256 23.94 -1.23 -14.79
N SER A 257 23.22 -0.37 -15.51
CA SER A 257 22.71 0.90 -14.96
C SER A 257 21.66 0.69 -13.87
N ALA A 258 20.86 -0.38 -13.95
CA ALA A 258 19.90 -0.74 -12.91
C ALA A 258 20.62 -1.19 -11.63
N VAL A 259 21.68 -1.99 -11.78
CA VAL A 259 22.52 -2.45 -10.66
C VAL A 259 23.22 -1.28 -10.00
N ASP A 260 23.83 -0.38 -10.77
CA ASP A 260 24.54 0.79 -10.26
C ASP A 260 23.59 1.73 -9.50
N THR A 261 22.37 1.91 -10.01
CA THR A 261 21.33 2.74 -9.39
C THR A 261 20.90 2.16 -8.04
N VAL A 262 20.61 0.85 -7.97
CA VAL A 262 20.27 0.17 -6.71
C VAL A 262 21.47 0.18 -5.74
N ALA A 263 22.70 0.08 -6.22
CA ALA A 263 23.89 0.18 -5.38
C ALA A 263 24.02 1.56 -4.70
N ILE A 264 23.66 2.65 -5.39
CA ILE A 264 23.58 3.99 -4.78
C ILE A 264 22.55 3.99 -3.64
N PHE A 265 21.37 3.39 -3.85
CA PHE A 265 20.33 3.35 -2.82
C PHE A 265 20.72 2.48 -1.62
N CYS A 266 21.41 1.36 -1.85
CA CYS A 266 22.01 0.55 -0.79
C CYS A 266 23.01 1.37 0.04
N GLN A 267 23.90 2.13 -0.60
CA GLN A 267 24.87 2.98 0.11
C GLN A 267 24.18 4.01 1.01
N LEU A 268 23.12 4.65 0.52
CA LEU A 268 22.32 5.60 1.28
C LEU A 268 21.61 4.95 2.48
N ARG A 269 21.01 3.77 2.27
CA ARG A 269 20.39 2.98 3.34
C ARG A 269 21.40 2.57 4.40
N ASP A 270 22.57 2.08 3.99
CA ASP A 270 23.58 1.56 4.90
C ASP A 270 24.23 2.70 5.69
N PHE A 271 24.42 3.87 5.08
CA PHE A 271 24.81 5.09 5.79
C PHE A 271 23.78 5.50 6.85
N TRP A 272 22.48 5.52 6.51
CA TRP A 272 21.43 5.84 7.48
C TRP A 272 21.42 4.89 8.68
N ARG A 273 21.61 3.58 8.42
CA ARG A 273 21.73 2.57 9.47
C ARG A 273 22.96 2.77 10.35
N LEU A 274 24.09 3.18 9.76
CA LEU A 274 25.33 3.44 10.48
C LEU A 274 25.19 4.60 11.47
N LEU A 275 24.47 5.67 11.09
CA LEU A 275 24.24 6.81 11.97
C LEU A 275 23.52 6.39 13.27
N GLN A 276 22.57 5.45 13.17
CA GLN A 276 21.67 5.08 14.27
C GLN A 276 21.04 6.33 14.90
N TRP A 277 20.50 7.20 14.04
CA TRP A 277 19.95 8.48 14.46
C TRP A 277 18.79 8.27 15.46
N PRO A 278 18.65 9.12 16.50
CA PRO A 278 17.56 8.99 17.45
C PRO A 278 16.20 9.03 16.76
N LYS A 279 15.38 7.99 16.98
CA LYS A 279 14.10 7.81 16.27
C LYS A 279 13.21 9.06 16.38
N ALA A 280 13.06 9.63 17.58
CA ALA A 280 12.23 10.82 17.82
C ALA A 280 12.60 12.06 16.98
N HIS A 281 13.85 12.15 16.50
CA HIS A 281 14.37 13.28 15.72
C HIS A 281 14.71 12.89 14.27
N SER A 282 14.28 11.71 13.82
CA SER A 282 14.66 11.16 12.52
C SER A 282 13.81 11.66 11.36
N VAL A 283 12.56 12.06 11.61
CA VAL A 283 11.54 12.33 10.58
C VAL A 283 12.02 13.33 9.51
N PRO A 284 12.62 14.49 9.84
CA PRO A 284 13.04 15.46 8.83
C PRO A 284 14.15 14.94 7.90
N LEU A 285 15.18 14.32 8.49
CA LEU A 285 16.32 13.77 7.74
C LEU A 285 15.90 12.56 6.89
N LEU A 286 15.00 11.74 7.41
CA LEU A 286 14.47 10.59 6.69
C LEU A 286 13.60 11.02 5.51
N GLY A 287 12.88 12.13 5.64
CA GLY A 287 12.19 12.77 4.51
C GLY A 287 13.15 13.21 3.40
N GLN A 288 14.27 13.84 3.76
CA GLN A 288 15.31 14.21 2.77
C GLN A 288 15.97 12.99 2.12
N LEU A 289 16.23 11.94 2.90
CA LEU A 289 16.78 10.68 2.40
C LEU A 289 15.80 10.00 1.42
N LEU A 290 14.52 9.96 1.76
CA LEU A 290 13.46 9.43 0.90
C LEU A 290 13.35 10.25 -0.39
N ASP A 291 13.37 11.58 -0.30
CA ASP A 291 13.40 12.48 -1.47
C ASP A 291 14.63 12.24 -2.35
N CYS A 292 15.80 12.01 -1.76
CA CYS A 292 17.01 11.65 -2.51
C CYS A 292 16.82 10.36 -3.32
N VAL A 293 16.32 9.29 -2.68
CA VAL A 293 16.11 8.00 -3.35
C VAL A 293 14.99 8.08 -4.39
N CYS A 294 13.83 8.64 -4.04
CA CYS A 294 12.68 8.76 -4.93
C CYS A 294 12.98 9.64 -6.15
N SER A 295 13.62 10.80 -5.95
CA SER A 295 14.01 11.68 -7.06
C SER A 295 14.98 10.98 -8.03
N ALA A 296 15.96 10.24 -7.50
CA ALA A 296 16.90 9.49 -8.32
C ALA A 296 16.25 8.31 -9.04
N ALA A 297 15.32 7.62 -8.39
CA ALA A 297 14.55 6.53 -9.00
C ALA A 297 13.63 7.05 -10.12
N LEU A 298 12.90 8.14 -9.90
CA LEU A 298 12.05 8.77 -10.91
C LEU A 298 12.87 9.25 -12.11
N LEU A 299 14.02 9.88 -11.85
CA LEU A 299 14.94 10.26 -12.92
C LEU A 299 15.39 9.04 -13.74
N TYR A 300 15.77 7.95 -13.06
CA TYR A 300 16.15 6.71 -13.73
C TYR A 300 15.02 6.17 -14.61
N ALA A 301 13.78 6.19 -14.11
CA ALA A 301 12.62 5.74 -14.86
C ALA A 301 12.39 6.57 -16.13
N ASP A 302 12.45 7.89 -16.01
CA ASP A 302 12.25 8.81 -17.12
C ASP A 302 13.34 8.68 -18.19
N ILE A 303 14.62 8.66 -17.80
CA ILE A 303 15.70 8.56 -18.79
C ILE A 303 15.81 7.16 -19.41
N THR A 304 15.41 6.10 -18.70
CA THR A 304 15.32 4.75 -19.27
C THR A 304 14.20 4.69 -20.31
N TYR A 305 13.04 5.28 -20.01
CA TYR A 305 11.92 5.39 -20.93
C TYR A 305 12.27 6.25 -22.16
N GLN A 306 12.89 7.42 -21.96
CA GLN A 306 13.35 8.30 -23.03
C GLN A 306 14.40 7.60 -23.91
N GLY A 307 15.36 6.91 -23.31
CA GLY A 307 16.35 6.14 -24.06
C GLY A 307 15.72 5.07 -24.94
N LEU A 308 14.67 4.37 -24.46
CA LEU A 308 13.91 3.44 -25.30
C LEU A 308 13.17 4.16 -26.42
N MET A 309 12.58 5.33 -26.14
CA MET A 309 11.89 6.15 -27.14
C MET A 309 12.82 6.56 -28.28
N GLU A 310 14.06 6.94 -27.97
CA GLU A 310 15.08 7.32 -28.96
C GLU A 310 15.50 6.18 -29.89
N THR A 311 15.30 4.91 -29.50
CA THR A 311 15.51 3.75 -30.38
C THR A 311 14.43 3.61 -31.46
N GLY A 312 13.40 4.46 -31.43
CA GLY A 312 12.23 4.40 -32.31
C GLY A 312 11.25 3.27 -31.98
N TYR A 313 11.37 2.63 -30.80
CA TYR A 313 10.51 1.52 -30.39
C TYR A 313 9.01 1.83 -30.50
N PHE A 314 8.59 3.03 -30.07
CA PHE A 314 7.19 3.45 -30.09
C PHE A 314 6.67 3.79 -31.51
N ASP A 315 7.56 3.94 -32.49
CA ASP A 315 7.21 4.23 -33.88
C ASP A 315 7.20 2.96 -34.76
N ARG A 316 7.64 1.81 -34.22
CA ARG A 316 7.68 0.55 -34.96
C ARG A 316 6.27 0.08 -35.32
N LEU A 317 5.99 0.04 -36.62
CA LEU A 317 4.78 -0.52 -37.22
C LEU A 317 5.05 -1.94 -37.75
N GLY A 318 4.02 -2.78 -37.76
CA GLY A 318 4.07 -4.13 -38.33
C GLY A 318 3.94 -5.25 -37.29
N PRO A 319 4.18 -6.51 -37.70
CA PRO A 319 3.96 -7.66 -36.85
C PRO A 319 4.90 -7.67 -35.66
N PHE A 320 4.43 -8.25 -34.56
CA PHE A 320 5.21 -8.39 -33.34
C PHE A 320 6.56 -9.06 -33.59
N LYS A 321 7.61 -8.44 -33.05
CA LYS A 321 8.97 -8.98 -32.99
C LYS A 321 9.54 -8.66 -31.62
N LEU A 322 10.20 -9.65 -31.02
CA LEU A 322 10.89 -9.45 -29.75
C LEU A 322 11.92 -8.31 -29.89
N CYS A 323 11.88 -7.36 -28.96
CA CYS A 323 12.79 -6.23 -28.91
C CYS A 323 13.60 -6.33 -27.62
N ASP A 324 14.89 -6.65 -27.74
CA ASP A 324 15.77 -6.81 -26.58
C ASP A 324 15.86 -5.49 -25.78
N GLU A 325 15.87 -4.34 -26.45
CA GLU A 325 15.91 -3.03 -25.79
C GLU A 325 14.67 -2.79 -24.92
N MET A 326 13.48 -3.16 -25.42
CA MET A 326 12.24 -3.09 -24.64
C MET A 326 12.28 -4.03 -23.43
N CYS A 327 12.75 -5.27 -23.61
CA CYS A 327 12.86 -6.22 -22.50
C CYS A 327 13.79 -5.71 -21.41
N ILE A 328 14.99 -5.24 -21.80
CA ILE A 328 15.98 -4.69 -20.89
C ILE A 328 15.42 -3.46 -20.17
N ALA A 329 14.80 -2.51 -20.89
CA ALA A 329 14.22 -1.32 -20.30
C ALA A 329 13.12 -1.66 -19.28
N ALA A 330 12.17 -2.53 -19.62
CA ALA A 330 11.12 -2.95 -18.68
C ALA A 330 11.71 -3.66 -17.44
N ASN A 331 12.71 -4.53 -17.63
CA ASN A 331 13.35 -5.25 -16.54
C ASN A 331 14.20 -4.35 -15.64
N ASN A 332 14.85 -3.35 -16.20
CA ASN A 332 15.57 -2.31 -15.46
C ASN A 332 14.63 -1.57 -14.51
N LEU A 333 13.48 -1.12 -15.02
CA LEU A 333 12.47 -0.43 -14.23
C LEU A 333 11.95 -1.33 -13.11
N GLU A 334 11.62 -2.58 -13.40
CA GLU A 334 11.13 -3.55 -12.40
C GLU A 334 12.20 -3.87 -11.33
N TYR A 335 13.47 -3.97 -11.73
CA TYR A 335 14.57 -4.21 -10.79
C TYR A 335 14.75 -3.06 -9.79
N VAL A 336 14.73 -1.82 -10.28
CA VAL A 336 14.81 -0.63 -9.42
C VAL A 336 13.53 -0.47 -8.58
N TYR A 337 12.36 -0.68 -9.18
CA TYR A 337 11.06 -0.67 -8.49
C TYR A 337 11.06 -1.59 -7.28
N LYS A 338 11.56 -2.82 -7.42
CA LYS A 338 11.63 -3.81 -6.32
C LYS A 338 12.45 -3.34 -5.12
N PHE A 339 13.52 -2.56 -5.33
CA PHE A 339 14.24 -1.97 -4.21
C PHE A 339 13.42 -0.86 -3.55
N VAL A 340 12.84 0.03 -4.36
CA VAL A 340 12.05 1.18 -3.88
C VAL A 340 10.81 0.71 -3.10
N SER A 341 10.17 -0.38 -3.52
CA SER A 341 8.99 -0.96 -2.84
C SER A 341 9.30 -1.55 -1.46
N LEU A 342 10.58 -1.66 -1.10
CA LEU A 342 11.03 -2.16 0.21
C LEU A 342 11.55 -1.04 1.13
N LEU A 343 11.48 0.23 0.69
CA LEU A 343 11.96 1.36 1.49
C LEU A 343 11.24 1.50 2.83
N GLU A 344 9.93 1.23 2.86
CA GLU A 344 9.15 1.26 4.11
C GLU A 344 9.75 0.33 5.17
N ASN A 345 10.19 -0.86 4.74
CA ASN A 345 10.83 -1.84 5.61
C ASN A 345 12.26 -1.42 5.98
N TYR A 346 13.02 -0.88 5.01
CA TYR A 346 14.41 -0.48 5.25
C TYR A 346 14.53 0.74 6.18
N PHE A 347 13.52 1.60 6.19
CA PHE A 347 13.45 2.83 6.97
C PHE A 347 12.49 2.77 8.16
N ASP A 348 11.94 1.58 8.47
CA ASP A 348 11.11 1.32 9.67
C ASP A 348 9.90 2.27 9.74
N PHE A 349 9.10 2.27 8.67
CA PHE A 349 7.88 3.10 8.57
C PHE A 349 6.87 2.81 9.67
N VAL A 350 6.85 1.57 10.19
CA VAL A 350 6.05 1.19 11.35
C VAL A 350 6.39 2.05 12.56
N THR A 351 7.67 2.26 12.86
CA THR A 351 8.03 3.17 13.96
C THR A 351 7.77 4.62 13.59
N LEU A 352 7.97 5.01 12.32
CA LEU A 352 7.72 6.40 11.87
C LEU A 352 6.26 6.82 12.05
N GLU A 353 5.31 5.92 11.79
CA GLU A 353 3.87 6.16 11.98
C GLU A 353 3.54 6.59 13.42
N THR A 354 4.27 6.04 14.40
CA THR A 354 4.04 6.33 15.82
C THR A 354 4.66 7.65 16.30
N ILE A 355 5.68 8.16 15.61
CA ILE A 355 6.49 9.31 16.07
C ILE A 355 6.30 10.55 15.21
N ALA A 356 5.94 10.40 13.94
CA ALA A 356 5.66 11.52 13.04
C ALA A 356 4.25 12.06 13.27
N SER A 357 4.01 13.33 12.92
CA SER A 357 2.63 13.81 12.83
C SER A 357 1.94 13.14 11.64
N GLU A 358 0.62 12.97 11.74
CA GLU A 358 -0.21 12.37 10.69
C GLU A 358 0.04 13.02 9.32
N GLN A 359 0.17 14.36 9.29
CA GLN A 359 0.46 15.12 8.07
C GLN A 359 1.84 14.79 7.47
N HIS A 360 2.89 14.69 8.30
CA HIS A 360 4.23 14.37 7.80
C HIS A 360 4.33 12.92 7.34
N PHE A 361 3.73 11.99 8.09
CA PHE A 361 3.72 10.57 7.70
C PHE A 361 2.97 10.38 6.38
N ALA A 362 1.78 10.98 6.24
CA ALA A 362 1.00 10.94 5.01
C ALA A 362 1.78 11.51 3.81
N ALA A 363 2.55 12.59 4.00
CA ALA A 363 3.38 13.17 2.94
C ALA A 363 4.51 12.22 2.50
N LEU A 364 5.16 11.52 3.45
CA LEU A 364 6.22 10.55 3.15
C LEU A 364 5.66 9.35 2.37
N THR A 365 4.55 8.78 2.84
CA THR A 365 3.88 7.65 2.17
C THR A 365 3.39 8.04 0.78
N ALA A 366 2.73 9.20 0.65
CA ALA A 366 2.26 9.70 -0.65
C ALA A 366 3.41 9.90 -1.65
N GLN A 367 4.59 10.36 -1.20
CA GLN A 367 5.76 10.49 -2.06
C GLN A 367 6.26 9.14 -2.57
N LEU A 368 6.31 8.13 -1.69
CA LEU A 368 6.72 6.77 -2.05
C LEU A 368 5.70 6.12 -2.99
N ASP A 369 4.42 6.19 -2.66
CA ASP A 369 3.33 5.65 -3.48
C ASP A 369 3.28 6.28 -4.87
N SER A 370 3.44 7.60 -4.95
CA SER A 370 3.54 8.32 -6.21
C SER A 370 4.74 7.84 -7.04
N THR A 371 5.87 7.60 -6.39
CA THR A 371 7.07 7.08 -7.06
C THR A 371 6.83 5.68 -7.62
N LEU A 372 6.31 4.77 -6.80
CA LEU A 372 5.99 3.39 -7.18
C LEU A 372 4.96 3.34 -8.32
N SER A 373 3.93 4.18 -8.24
CA SER A 373 2.89 4.29 -9.27
C SER A 373 3.46 4.74 -10.61
N GLN A 374 4.35 5.75 -10.61
CA GLN A 374 4.99 6.23 -11.83
C GLN A 374 5.87 5.15 -12.49
N PHE A 375 6.58 4.33 -11.71
CA PHE A 375 7.30 3.17 -12.24
C PHE A 375 6.37 2.18 -12.92
N GLN A 376 5.26 1.82 -12.28
CA GLN A 376 4.28 0.91 -12.86
C GLN A 376 3.68 1.46 -14.15
N VAL A 377 3.34 2.76 -14.19
CA VAL A 377 2.86 3.44 -15.41
C VAL A 377 3.91 3.34 -16.53
N ARG A 378 5.17 3.70 -16.26
CA ARG A 378 6.25 3.62 -17.27
C ARG A 378 6.47 2.20 -17.79
N VAL A 379 6.45 1.21 -16.91
CA VAL A 379 6.55 -0.21 -17.31
C VAL A 379 5.37 -0.59 -18.21
N MET A 380 4.15 -0.22 -17.83
CA MET A 380 2.96 -0.53 -18.65
C MET A 380 2.97 0.21 -19.99
N ASP A 381 3.39 1.47 -20.06
CA ASP A 381 3.51 2.22 -21.32
C ASP A 381 4.42 1.51 -22.33
N ILE A 382 5.50 0.88 -21.85
CA ILE A 382 6.42 0.08 -22.66
C ILE A 382 5.76 -1.22 -23.13
N LEU A 383 5.15 -1.96 -22.20
CA LEU A 383 4.64 -3.32 -22.43
C LEU A 383 3.30 -3.36 -23.17
N LYS A 384 2.44 -2.33 -23.02
CA LYS A 384 1.14 -2.21 -23.70
C LYS A 384 1.24 -2.15 -25.23
N ARG A 385 2.43 -1.93 -25.78
CA ARG A 385 2.69 -1.98 -27.23
C ARG A 385 2.70 -3.40 -27.80
N VAL A 386 2.91 -4.42 -26.96
CA VAL A 386 2.96 -5.82 -27.40
C VAL A 386 1.60 -6.28 -27.95
N GLY A 387 0.50 -6.01 -27.24
CA GLY A 387 -0.86 -6.38 -27.66
C GLY A 387 -1.24 -5.87 -29.06
N PRO A 388 -1.19 -4.56 -29.34
CA PRO A 388 -1.44 -3.99 -30.67
C PRO A 388 -0.60 -4.61 -31.79
N GLN A 389 0.67 -4.92 -31.54
CA GLN A 389 1.56 -5.53 -32.54
C GLN A 389 1.21 -7.00 -32.82
N MET A 390 0.60 -7.70 -31.87
CA MET A 390 0.11 -9.07 -32.04
C MET A 390 -1.31 -9.10 -32.63
N GLN A 391 -2.07 -8.01 -32.53
CA GLN A 391 -3.49 -7.95 -32.85
C GLN A 391 -3.86 -8.49 -34.24
N GLU A 392 -3.13 -8.12 -35.30
CA GLU A 392 -3.46 -8.58 -36.66
C GLU A 392 -3.29 -10.10 -36.82
N ALA A 393 -2.24 -10.67 -36.22
CA ALA A 393 -2.01 -12.11 -36.23
C ALA A 393 -3.06 -12.86 -35.38
N LEU A 394 -3.38 -12.32 -34.20
CA LEU A 394 -4.45 -12.86 -33.35
C LEU A 394 -5.80 -12.83 -34.07
N ARG A 395 -6.13 -11.73 -34.77
CA ARG A 395 -7.35 -11.61 -35.58
C ARG A 395 -7.42 -12.68 -36.66
N LYS A 396 -6.34 -12.86 -37.43
CA LYS A 396 -6.27 -13.86 -38.50
C LYS A 396 -6.42 -15.27 -37.94
N ALA A 397 -5.72 -15.59 -36.86
CA ALA A 397 -5.82 -16.89 -36.21
C ALA A 397 -7.24 -17.13 -35.66
N MET A 398 -7.83 -16.14 -34.97
CA MET A 398 -9.19 -16.24 -34.43
C MET A 398 -10.26 -16.34 -35.52
N PHE A 399 -10.07 -15.67 -36.65
CA PHE A 399 -10.91 -15.85 -37.84
C PHE A 399 -10.89 -17.31 -38.31
N HIS A 400 -9.70 -17.92 -38.43
CA HIS A 400 -9.59 -19.33 -38.80
C HIS A 400 -10.24 -20.26 -37.79
N VAL A 401 -10.12 -19.96 -36.48
CA VAL A 401 -10.87 -20.69 -35.44
C VAL A 401 -12.36 -20.60 -35.73
N ALA A 402 -12.92 -19.38 -35.78
CA ALA A 402 -14.36 -19.16 -35.87
C ALA A 402 -14.97 -19.76 -37.16
N TRP A 403 -14.32 -19.55 -38.30
CA TRP A 403 -14.83 -19.85 -39.64
C TRP A 403 -14.36 -21.18 -40.24
N SER A 404 -13.76 -22.06 -39.44
CA SER A 404 -13.38 -23.41 -39.90
C SER A 404 -14.59 -24.27 -40.31
N PRO A 405 -14.41 -25.29 -41.18
CA PRO A 405 -15.48 -26.23 -41.51
C PRO A 405 -15.99 -26.98 -40.26
N ASP A 406 -17.30 -27.25 -40.19
CA ASP A 406 -17.92 -27.98 -39.05
C ASP A 406 -17.32 -29.37 -38.80
N THR A 407 -16.67 -29.96 -39.81
CA THR A 407 -15.96 -31.25 -39.69
C THR A 407 -14.62 -31.15 -38.94
N LEU A 408 -14.07 -29.94 -38.73
CA LEU A 408 -12.82 -29.71 -38.03
C LEU A 408 -13.08 -29.52 -36.52
N PRO A 409 -12.56 -30.40 -35.64
CA PRO A 409 -12.71 -30.24 -34.20
C PRO A 409 -12.05 -28.96 -33.68
N THR A 410 -12.66 -28.31 -32.68
CA THR A 410 -12.14 -27.07 -32.08
C THR A 410 -10.68 -27.17 -31.63
N PRO A 411 -10.21 -28.25 -30.96
CA PRO A 411 -8.80 -28.36 -30.59
C PRO A 411 -7.83 -28.27 -31.77
N ARG A 412 -8.22 -28.76 -32.96
CA ARG A 412 -7.42 -28.63 -34.18
C ARG A 412 -7.52 -27.25 -34.80
N ALA A 413 -8.69 -26.62 -34.72
CA ALA A 413 -8.90 -25.26 -35.25
C ALA A 413 -8.09 -24.21 -34.47
N VAL A 414 -7.87 -24.39 -33.16
CA VAL A 414 -7.10 -23.46 -32.32
C VAL A 414 -5.58 -23.66 -32.38
N GLU A 415 -5.08 -24.78 -32.92
CA GLU A 415 -3.63 -25.06 -33.01
C GLU A 415 -2.81 -23.88 -33.57
N PRO A 416 -3.19 -23.23 -34.69
CA PRO A 416 -2.41 -22.11 -35.23
C PRO A 416 -2.34 -20.89 -34.31
N LEU A 417 -3.41 -20.63 -33.54
CA LEU A 417 -3.44 -19.56 -32.54
C LEU A 417 -2.48 -19.88 -31.40
N PHE A 418 -2.52 -21.11 -30.89
CA PHE A 418 -1.68 -21.54 -29.78
C PHE A 418 -0.21 -21.66 -30.18
N ASP A 419 0.11 -22.12 -31.40
CA ASP A 419 1.48 -22.15 -31.89
C ASP A 419 2.08 -20.74 -31.96
N TYR A 420 1.32 -19.78 -32.47
CA TYR A 420 1.72 -18.36 -32.52
C TYR A 420 1.94 -17.79 -31.11
N LEU A 421 0.96 -17.97 -30.21
CA LEU A 421 1.05 -17.51 -28.82
C LEU A 421 2.22 -18.18 -28.10
N HIS A 422 2.36 -19.50 -28.18
CA HIS A 422 3.42 -20.26 -27.52
C HIS A 422 4.80 -19.79 -27.98
N HIS A 423 5.03 -19.67 -29.29
CA HIS A 423 6.31 -19.23 -29.84
C HIS A 423 6.75 -17.88 -29.25
N HIS A 424 5.86 -16.88 -29.23
CA HIS A 424 6.18 -15.53 -28.78
C HIS A 424 6.19 -15.39 -27.26
N LEU A 425 5.26 -16.02 -26.54
CA LEU A 425 5.21 -15.98 -25.08
C LEU A 425 6.41 -16.70 -24.46
N CYS A 426 6.90 -17.80 -25.03
CA CYS A 426 8.14 -18.45 -24.58
C CYS A 426 9.36 -17.53 -24.73
N GLN A 427 9.46 -16.79 -25.84
CA GLN A 427 10.53 -15.81 -26.05
C GLN A 427 10.47 -14.67 -25.03
N LEU A 428 9.26 -14.13 -24.78
CA LEU A 428 9.03 -13.09 -23.80
C LEU A 428 9.32 -13.57 -22.37
N ASN A 429 8.90 -14.77 -22.00
CA ASN A 429 9.19 -15.36 -20.68
C ASN A 429 10.70 -15.53 -20.46
N ALA A 430 11.42 -15.95 -21.50
CA ALA A 430 12.89 -16.06 -21.46
C ALA A 430 13.57 -14.70 -21.29
N ALA A 431 13.00 -13.61 -21.81
CA ALA A 431 13.61 -12.29 -21.85
C ALA A 431 13.15 -11.33 -20.72
N LEU A 432 11.95 -11.48 -20.17
CA LEU A 432 11.37 -10.60 -19.15
C LEU A 432 11.52 -11.17 -17.74
N LEU A 433 11.55 -10.30 -16.73
CA LEU A 433 11.35 -10.69 -15.34
C LEU A 433 9.90 -11.20 -15.13
N PRO A 434 9.66 -12.13 -14.18
CA PRO A 434 8.35 -12.75 -14.01
C PRO A 434 7.18 -11.75 -13.88
N GLN A 435 7.37 -10.68 -13.11
CA GLN A 435 6.37 -9.62 -12.91
C GLN A 435 6.02 -8.90 -14.21
N ASN A 436 7.01 -8.65 -15.08
CA ASN A 436 6.78 -8.03 -16.39
C ASN A 436 6.18 -9.00 -17.39
N PHE A 437 6.60 -10.27 -17.36
CA PHE A 437 6.01 -11.30 -18.20
C PHE A 437 4.52 -11.48 -17.89
N GLN A 438 4.13 -11.50 -16.62
CA GLN A 438 2.73 -11.59 -16.21
C GLN A 438 1.89 -10.41 -16.73
N LYS A 439 2.42 -9.18 -16.69
CA LYS A 439 1.77 -7.99 -17.26
C LYS A 439 1.55 -8.14 -18.76
N VAL A 440 2.56 -8.61 -19.50
CA VAL A 440 2.44 -8.87 -20.95
C VAL A 440 1.45 -9.99 -21.23
N LEU A 441 1.47 -11.06 -20.44
CA LEU A 441 0.58 -12.20 -20.60
C LEU A 441 -0.89 -11.78 -20.44
N LEU A 442 -1.18 -10.90 -19.47
CA LEU A 442 -2.51 -10.32 -19.27
C LEU A 442 -2.94 -9.42 -20.44
N GLU A 443 -2.05 -8.56 -20.94
CA GLU A 443 -2.35 -7.75 -22.13
C GLU A 443 -2.65 -8.63 -23.35
N VAL A 444 -1.84 -9.66 -23.61
CA VAL A 444 -2.07 -10.59 -24.73
C VAL A 444 -3.38 -11.36 -24.56
N TRP A 445 -3.75 -11.75 -23.33
CA TRP A 445 -5.05 -12.35 -23.01
C TRP A 445 -6.21 -11.43 -23.41
N GLU A 446 -6.19 -10.17 -22.98
CA GLU A 446 -7.25 -9.19 -23.27
C GLU A 446 -7.38 -8.92 -24.77
N TYR A 447 -6.27 -8.83 -25.52
CA TYR A 447 -6.34 -8.72 -26.98
C TYR A 447 -6.87 -10.00 -27.64
N THR A 448 -6.56 -11.18 -27.12
CA THR A 448 -7.07 -12.45 -27.66
C THR A 448 -8.58 -12.55 -27.43
N LEU A 449 -9.07 -12.15 -26.24
CA LEU A 449 -10.51 -12.02 -25.94
C LEU A 449 -11.19 -10.99 -26.85
N ALA A 450 -10.58 -9.82 -27.05
CA ALA A 450 -11.13 -8.78 -27.90
C ALA A 450 -11.28 -9.27 -29.35
N GLU A 451 -10.31 -10.01 -29.87
CA GLU A 451 -10.39 -10.58 -31.23
C GLU A 451 -11.41 -11.73 -31.34
N LEU A 452 -11.65 -12.49 -30.26
CA LEU A 452 -12.76 -13.45 -30.18
C LEU A 452 -14.11 -12.72 -30.26
N ASN A 453 -14.30 -11.67 -29.45
CA ASN A 453 -15.52 -10.87 -29.50
C ASN A 453 -15.72 -10.18 -30.87
N TYR A 454 -14.64 -9.70 -31.48
CA TYR A 454 -14.66 -9.10 -32.80
C TYR A 454 -15.21 -10.06 -33.88
N GLN A 455 -14.90 -11.36 -33.81
CA GLN A 455 -15.49 -12.33 -34.75
C GLN A 455 -17.01 -12.42 -34.60
N MET A 456 -17.54 -12.27 -33.38
CA MET A 456 -18.99 -12.28 -33.14
C MET A 456 -19.69 -11.00 -33.62
N ASP A 457 -18.97 -9.88 -33.72
CA ASP A 457 -19.49 -8.60 -34.24
C ASP A 457 -19.39 -8.49 -35.77
N GLY A 458 -18.39 -9.16 -36.36
CA GLY A 458 -18.09 -9.13 -37.79
C GLY A 458 -19.04 -9.92 -38.69
N THR A 459 -20.08 -10.57 -38.15
CA THR A 459 -21.02 -11.45 -38.88
C THR A 459 -22.03 -10.71 -39.77
N THR A 460 -21.66 -9.54 -40.30
CA THR A 460 -22.48 -8.73 -41.24
C THR A 460 -22.11 -8.96 -42.71
N SER A 461 -21.10 -9.80 -43.00
CA SER A 461 -20.76 -10.19 -44.37
C SER A 461 -21.79 -11.19 -44.93
N SER A 462 -22.00 -11.14 -46.25
CA SER A 462 -22.95 -11.97 -47.01
C SER A 462 -22.64 -13.48 -47.03
N GLU A 463 -21.74 -13.96 -46.19
CA GLU A 463 -21.33 -15.37 -46.10
C GLU A 463 -22.19 -16.09 -45.05
N GLU A 464 -22.68 -17.29 -45.40
CA GLU A 464 -23.44 -18.11 -44.46
C GLU A 464 -22.53 -18.56 -43.30
N MET A 465 -22.90 -18.18 -42.08
CA MET A 465 -22.19 -18.54 -40.86
C MET A 465 -22.21 -20.07 -40.66
N PRO A 466 -21.07 -20.71 -40.32
CA PRO A 466 -21.04 -22.13 -40.00
C PRO A 466 -21.99 -22.52 -38.86
N ALA A 467 -22.58 -23.72 -38.91
CA ALA A 467 -23.55 -24.14 -37.90
C ALA A 467 -22.93 -24.23 -36.50
N MET A 468 -21.65 -24.65 -36.42
CA MET A 468 -20.92 -24.79 -35.16
C MET A 468 -20.22 -23.50 -34.72
N PHE A 469 -20.44 -22.35 -35.36
CA PHE A 469 -19.67 -21.12 -35.14
C PHE A 469 -19.60 -20.71 -33.66
N HIS A 470 -20.76 -20.53 -33.00
CA HIS A 470 -20.81 -20.11 -31.60
C HIS A 470 -20.36 -21.20 -30.62
N GLU A 471 -20.67 -22.46 -30.91
CA GLU A 471 -20.21 -23.60 -30.09
C GLU A 471 -18.68 -23.72 -30.14
N ARG A 472 -18.10 -23.51 -31.33
CA ARG A 472 -16.65 -23.52 -31.51
C ARG A 472 -15.98 -22.36 -30.78
N LEU A 473 -16.53 -21.15 -30.85
CA LEU A 473 -15.98 -20.01 -30.10
C LEU A 473 -16.05 -20.21 -28.59
N HIS A 474 -17.11 -20.85 -28.07
CA HIS A 474 -17.20 -21.22 -26.67
C HIS A 474 -16.13 -22.24 -26.26
N ALA A 475 -16.00 -23.33 -27.03
CA ALA A 475 -14.96 -24.33 -26.77
C ALA A 475 -13.55 -23.75 -26.94
N ALA A 476 -13.35 -22.80 -27.85
CA ALA A 476 -12.08 -22.10 -28.01
C ALA A 476 -11.78 -21.21 -26.79
N LEU A 477 -12.78 -20.52 -26.23
CA LEU A 477 -12.62 -19.73 -25.01
C LEU A 477 -12.17 -20.61 -23.83
N GLU A 478 -12.77 -21.79 -23.65
CA GLU A 478 -12.36 -22.75 -22.60
C GLU A 478 -10.90 -23.19 -22.77
N LEU A 479 -10.51 -23.59 -23.99
CA LEU A 479 -9.13 -23.97 -24.30
C LEU A 479 -8.15 -22.80 -24.11
N MET A 480 -8.56 -21.57 -24.43
CA MET A 480 -7.75 -20.38 -24.19
C MET A 480 -7.54 -20.14 -22.70
N VAL A 481 -8.58 -20.30 -21.87
CA VAL A 481 -8.44 -20.20 -20.40
C VAL A 481 -7.42 -21.21 -19.89
N GLU A 482 -7.50 -22.47 -20.33
CA GLU A 482 -6.52 -23.51 -19.97
C GLU A 482 -5.09 -23.13 -20.40
N PHE A 483 -4.93 -22.65 -21.64
CA PHE A 483 -3.64 -22.22 -22.19
C PHE A 483 -3.00 -21.08 -21.39
N PHE A 484 -3.75 -20.02 -21.09
CA PHE A 484 -3.22 -18.86 -20.35
C PHE A 484 -3.08 -19.13 -18.85
N HIS A 485 -3.84 -20.08 -18.29
CA HIS A 485 -3.65 -20.55 -16.92
C HIS A 485 -2.37 -21.34 -16.75
N ALA A 486 -2.03 -22.17 -17.75
CA ALA A 486 -0.82 -23.00 -17.78
C ALA A 486 -0.59 -23.79 -16.48
N GLU A 487 -1.63 -24.49 -16.00
CA GLU A 487 -1.58 -25.28 -14.75
C GLU A 487 -1.12 -24.48 -13.52
N GLY A 488 -1.48 -23.20 -13.45
CA GLY A 488 -1.12 -22.28 -12.37
C GLY A 488 0.26 -21.62 -12.53
N GLN A 489 0.97 -21.87 -13.63
CA GLN A 489 2.23 -21.18 -13.96
C GLN A 489 2.02 -19.89 -14.77
N GLY A 490 0.80 -19.66 -15.27
CA GLY A 490 0.42 -18.48 -16.06
C GLY A 490 -0.40 -17.47 -15.26
N LEU A 491 -1.51 -17.02 -15.85
CA LEU A 491 -2.46 -16.12 -15.19
C LEU A 491 -3.31 -16.88 -14.17
N SER A 492 -3.65 -16.22 -13.06
CA SER A 492 -4.66 -16.75 -12.14
C SER A 492 -6.05 -16.62 -12.74
N THR A 493 -6.97 -17.47 -12.31
CA THR A 493 -8.38 -17.41 -12.72
C THR A 493 -8.99 -16.03 -12.46
N GLU A 494 -8.67 -15.42 -11.33
CA GLU A 494 -9.13 -14.07 -10.95
C GLU A 494 -8.65 -12.97 -11.92
N MET A 495 -7.42 -13.08 -12.44
CA MET A 495 -6.88 -12.12 -13.40
C MET A 495 -7.52 -12.25 -14.79
N MET A 496 -7.88 -13.47 -15.20
CA MET A 496 -8.48 -13.73 -16.51
C MET A 496 -9.97 -13.43 -16.58
N GLN A 497 -10.69 -13.57 -15.46
CA GLN A 497 -12.12 -13.30 -15.34
C GLN A 497 -12.42 -11.79 -15.27
N SER A 498 -11.98 -11.06 -16.30
CA SER A 498 -12.25 -9.64 -16.46
C SER A 498 -13.73 -9.38 -16.82
N GLY A 499 -14.17 -8.13 -16.71
CA GLY A 499 -15.52 -7.74 -17.15
C GLY A 499 -15.77 -8.06 -18.63
N GLY A 500 -14.73 -8.00 -19.46
CA GLY A 500 -14.79 -8.40 -20.87
C GLY A 500 -15.01 -9.91 -21.05
N TYR A 501 -14.29 -10.74 -20.27
CA TYR A 501 -14.48 -12.19 -20.27
C TYR A 501 -15.93 -12.58 -19.97
N PHE A 502 -16.50 -12.06 -18.87
CA PHE A 502 -17.88 -12.41 -18.48
C PHE A 502 -18.93 -11.98 -19.51
N GLN A 503 -18.72 -10.83 -20.18
CA GLN A 503 -19.61 -10.38 -21.25
C GLN A 503 -19.56 -11.32 -22.46
N ILE A 504 -18.36 -11.75 -22.85
CA ILE A 504 -18.14 -12.69 -23.96
C ILE A 504 -18.76 -14.05 -23.62
N GLU A 505 -18.45 -14.59 -22.44
CA GLU A 505 -18.97 -15.87 -21.95
C GLU A 505 -20.50 -15.85 -21.92
N GLN A 506 -21.11 -14.82 -21.34
CA GLN A 506 -22.56 -14.66 -21.31
C GLN A 506 -23.16 -14.59 -22.72
N ARG A 507 -22.55 -13.85 -23.64
CA ARG A 507 -23.02 -13.74 -25.03
C ARG A 507 -22.97 -15.10 -25.74
N LEU A 508 -21.88 -15.84 -25.58
CA LEU A 508 -21.73 -17.19 -26.14
C LEU A 508 -22.74 -18.16 -25.53
N GLN A 509 -23.00 -18.07 -24.23
CA GLN A 509 -24.06 -18.85 -23.58
C GLN A 509 -25.42 -18.54 -24.18
N TYR A 510 -25.77 -17.26 -24.39
CA TYR A 510 -27.04 -16.89 -25.03
C TYR A 510 -27.18 -17.45 -26.45
N HIS A 511 -26.10 -17.48 -27.24
CA HIS A 511 -26.13 -18.11 -28.56
C HIS A 511 -26.43 -19.62 -28.50
N ARG A 512 -26.06 -20.30 -27.42
CA ARG A 512 -26.30 -21.74 -27.19
C ARG A 512 -27.67 -22.04 -26.57
N THR A 513 -28.30 -21.06 -25.93
CA THR A 513 -29.62 -21.20 -25.30
C THR A 513 -30.72 -21.20 -26.35
N ASP A 514 -31.69 -22.11 -26.29
CA ASP A 514 -32.81 -22.14 -27.22
C ASP A 514 -33.72 -20.90 -27.11
N THR A 515 -34.56 -20.66 -28.12
CA THR A 515 -35.37 -19.43 -28.24
C THR A 515 -36.37 -19.29 -27.11
N GLU A 516 -36.99 -20.39 -26.70
CA GLU A 516 -37.98 -20.41 -25.63
C GLU A 516 -37.31 -20.00 -24.30
N MET A 517 -36.21 -20.65 -23.94
CA MET A 517 -35.46 -20.32 -22.72
C MET A 517 -34.91 -18.89 -22.73
N LEU A 518 -34.43 -18.38 -23.88
CA LEU A 518 -34.01 -16.98 -23.98
C LEU A 518 -35.14 -16.00 -23.69
N ILE A 519 -36.35 -16.26 -24.19
CA ILE A 519 -37.54 -15.45 -23.91
C ILE A 519 -37.88 -15.50 -22.42
N GLU A 520 -37.75 -16.66 -21.78
CA GLU A 520 -37.95 -16.79 -20.32
C GLU A 520 -36.94 -15.99 -19.52
N MET A 521 -35.66 -16.08 -19.88
CA MET A 521 -34.61 -15.28 -19.26
C MET A 521 -34.87 -13.78 -19.42
N PHE A 522 -35.38 -13.34 -20.57
CA PHE A 522 -35.78 -11.94 -20.79
C PHE A 522 -36.90 -11.53 -19.83
N TYR A 523 -37.97 -12.33 -19.72
CA TYR A 523 -39.08 -12.00 -18.82
C TYR A 523 -38.69 -12.09 -17.34
N ALA A 524 -37.82 -13.01 -16.96
CA ALA A 524 -37.24 -13.06 -15.62
C ALA A 524 -36.46 -11.78 -15.29
N GLN A 525 -35.68 -11.25 -16.25
CA GLN A 525 -35.01 -9.96 -16.10
C GLN A 525 -36.01 -8.80 -15.96
N ARG A 526 -37.11 -8.80 -16.74
CA ARG A 526 -38.19 -7.80 -16.62
C ARG A 526 -38.92 -7.88 -15.27
N LEU A 527 -39.17 -9.07 -14.74
CA LEU A 527 -39.76 -9.24 -13.41
C LEU A 527 -38.84 -8.72 -12.30
N LEU A 528 -37.52 -8.97 -12.40
CA LEU A 528 -36.55 -8.39 -11.47
C LEU A 528 -36.51 -6.86 -11.57
N GLU A 529 -36.62 -6.29 -12.78
CA GLU A 529 -36.75 -4.84 -12.96
C GLU A 529 -38.04 -4.31 -12.28
N GLN A 530 -39.16 -5.02 -12.39
CA GLN A 530 -40.42 -4.66 -11.72
C GLN A 530 -40.27 -4.63 -10.20
N LEU A 531 -39.67 -5.66 -9.60
CA LEU A 531 -39.51 -5.77 -8.14
C LEU A 531 -38.64 -4.64 -7.56
N ASN A 532 -37.73 -4.09 -8.37
CA ASN A 532 -36.87 -2.97 -7.98
C ASN A 532 -37.47 -1.59 -8.33
N THR A 533 -38.60 -1.54 -9.04
CA THR A 533 -39.21 -0.29 -9.49
C THR A 533 -40.25 0.21 -8.48
N THR A 534 -39.96 1.34 -7.83
CA THR A 534 -40.86 1.96 -6.84
C THR A 534 -41.72 3.08 -7.39
N SER A 535 -41.33 3.67 -8.53
CA SER A 535 -42.04 4.76 -9.21
C SER A 535 -41.61 4.85 -10.67
N GLY A 536 -42.49 5.30 -11.55
CA GLY A 536 -42.22 5.46 -12.97
C GLY A 536 -43.13 6.51 -13.61
N PRO A 537 -42.75 7.08 -14.77
CA PRO A 537 -43.52 8.11 -15.45
C PRO A 537 -44.75 7.57 -16.20
N TYR A 538 -44.94 6.24 -16.21
CA TYR A 538 -45.95 5.57 -17.04
C TYR A 538 -47.27 5.29 -16.33
N GLY A 539 -47.38 5.69 -15.05
CA GLY A 539 -48.52 5.41 -14.20
C GLY A 539 -48.39 4.12 -13.40
N SER A 540 -49.47 3.73 -12.74
CA SER A 540 -49.57 2.48 -11.97
C SER A 540 -50.87 1.73 -12.27
N LEU A 541 -50.83 0.41 -12.13
CA LEU A 541 -51.95 -0.50 -12.29
C LEU A 541 -52.22 -1.21 -10.96
N ALA A 542 -53.44 -1.11 -10.46
CA ALA A 542 -53.89 -1.80 -9.26
C ALA A 542 -54.58 -3.11 -9.61
N VAL A 543 -54.09 -4.21 -9.05
CA VAL A 543 -54.63 -5.56 -9.31
C VAL A 543 -54.80 -6.35 -8.02
N ARG A 544 -55.67 -7.36 -8.03
CA ARG A 544 -55.68 -8.44 -7.05
C ARG A 544 -55.59 -9.77 -7.77
N ALA A 545 -54.86 -10.72 -7.20
CA ALA A 545 -54.80 -12.07 -7.72
C ALA A 545 -54.81 -13.07 -6.58
N TYR A 546 -55.50 -14.20 -6.76
CA TYR A 546 -55.43 -15.35 -5.87
C TYR A 546 -55.66 -16.63 -6.66
N PHE A 547 -55.21 -17.75 -6.09
CA PHE A 547 -55.43 -19.08 -6.63
C PHE A 547 -56.44 -19.85 -5.78
N ASN A 548 -57.47 -20.42 -6.42
CA ASN A 548 -58.45 -21.28 -5.76
C ASN A 548 -59.01 -22.31 -6.75
N HIS A 549 -59.29 -23.54 -6.29
CA HIS A 549 -59.95 -24.61 -7.06
C HIS A 549 -59.45 -24.81 -8.51
N ASP A 550 -58.13 -24.88 -8.70
CA ASP A 550 -57.48 -25.02 -10.03
C ASP A 550 -57.78 -23.87 -11.01
N SER A 551 -58.07 -22.69 -10.43
CA SER A 551 -58.27 -21.44 -11.15
C SER A 551 -57.44 -20.31 -10.53
N LEU A 552 -56.76 -19.56 -11.39
CA LEU A 552 -56.14 -18.28 -11.06
C LEU A 552 -57.15 -17.16 -11.35
N CYS A 553 -57.59 -16.49 -10.29
CA CYS A 553 -58.52 -15.38 -10.35
C CYS A 553 -57.75 -14.06 -10.28
N VAL A 554 -57.95 -13.18 -11.28
CA VAL A 554 -57.27 -11.89 -11.40
C VAL A 554 -58.31 -10.78 -11.52
N GLU A 555 -58.25 -9.78 -10.66
CA GLU A 555 -59.10 -8.58 -10.71
C GLU A 555 -58.23 -7.39 -11.10
N VAL A 556 -58.57 -6.73 -12.21
CA VAL A 556 -57.96 -5.48 -12.65
C VAL A 556 -58.86 -4.33 -12.17
N LEU A 557 -58.37 -3.55 -11.21
CA LEU A 557 -59.18 -2.54 -10.52
C LEU A 557 -59.18 -1.21 -11.27
N HIS A 558 -58.05 -0.52 -11.24
CA HIS A 558 -57.90 0.79 -11.85
C HIS A 558 -56.44 1.01 -12.25
N ALA A 559 -56.22 1.94 -13.17
CA ALA A 559 -54.90 2.51 -13.38
C ALA A 559 -54.90 4.00 -13.00
N ARG A 560 -53.73 4.54 -12.69
CA ARG A 560 -53.56 5.97 -12.39
C ARG A 560 -52.39 6.55 -13.17
N ASP A 561 -52.54 7.81 -13.55
CA ASP A 561 -51.48 8.61 -14.18
C ASP A 561 -50.91 7.94 -15.45
N ILE A 562 -51.78 7.28 -16.23
CA ILE A 562 -51.40 6.72 -17.53
C ILE A 562 -50.86 7.84 -18.43
N ILE A 563 -49.87 7.53 -19.25
CA ILE A 563 -49.33 8.52 -20.20
C ILE A 563 -50.39 8.96 -21.22
N PRO A 564 -50.47 10.25 -21.55
CA PRO A 564 -51.33 10.74 -22.61
C PRO A 564 -50.73 10.36 -23.97
N LEU A 565 -51.41 9.49 -24.70
CA LEU A 565 -50.97 9.01 -26.01
C LEU A 565 -51.75 9.69 -27.15
N ASP A 566 -52.98 10.13 -26.90
CA ASP A 566 -53.76 10.88 -27.87
C ASP A 566 -53.34 12.36 -28.00
N PRO A 567 -53.54 12.98 -29.18
CA PRO A 567 -53.40 14.43 -29.37
C PRO A 567 -54.31 15.28 -28.48
N ASN A 568 -55.36 14.68 -27.91
CA ASN A 568 -56.32 15.34 -27.04
C ASN A 568 -55.81 15.48 -25.59
N GLY A 569 -54.64 14.92 -25.25
CA GLY A 569 -54.05 14.95 -23.91
C GLY A 569 -54.60 13.90 -22.94
N PHE A 570 -55.35 12.92 -23.43
CA PHE A 570 -55.87 11.75 -22.72
C PHE A 570 -55.43 10.47 -23.44
N SER A 571 -55.99 9.33 -23.03
CA SER A 571 -55.87 8.04 -23.70
C SER A 571 -57.22 7.30 -23.57
N ASP A 572 -57.42 6.27 -24.38
CA ASP A 572 -58.48 5.27 -24.34
C ASP A 572 -57.92 3.91 -23.82
N PRO A 573 -57.47 3.81 -22.54
CA PRO A 573 -56.73 2.65 -22.05
C PRO A 573 -57.56 1.36 -21.92
N PHE A 574 -56.89 0.23 -22.19
CA PHE A 574 -57.32 -1.13 -21.83
C PHE A 574 -56.11 -1.99 -21.43
N VAL A 575 -56.33 -3.07 -20.70
CA VAL A 575 -55.28 -3.95 -20.17
C VAL A 575 -55.39 -5.34 -20.79
N ILE A 576 -54.31 -5.83 -21.37
CA ILE A 576 -54.14 -7.21 -21.82
C ILE A 576 -53.44 -8.00 -20.71
N ILE A 577 -53.94 -9.19 -20.39
CA ILE A 577 -53.47 -10.06 -19.32
C ILE A 577 -53.00 -11.38 -19.95
N GLU A 578 -51.72 -11.69 -19.76
CA GLU A 578 -51.03 -12.83 -20.36
C GLU A 578 -50.28 -13.61 -19.26
N LEU A 579 -50.39 -14.95 -19.25
CA LEU A 579 -49.63 -15.80 -18.32
C LEU A 579 -48.32 -16.23 -18.96
N LEU A 580 -47.22 -16.07 -18.24
CA LEU A 580 -45.87 -16.37 -18.71
C LEU A 580 -45.15 -17.32 -17.74
N PRO A 581 -44.27 -18.20 -18.23
CA PRO A 581 -43.95 -18.40 -19.65
C PRO A 581 -44.96 -19.31 -20.39
N HIS A 582 -45.07 -19.14 -21.71
CA HIS A 582 -46.08 -19.83 -22.54
C HIS A 582 -46.00 -21.36 -22.46
N ARG A 583 -44.80 -21.94 -22.28
CA ARG A 583 -44.63 -23.39 -22.16
C ARG A 583 -45.31 -23.97 -20.92
N ILE A 584 -45.41 -23.17 -19.86
CA ILE A 584 -46.07 -23.55 -18.61
C ILE A 584 -47.58 -23.36 -18.75
N PHE A 585 -48.03 -22.35 -19.51
CA PHE A 585 -49.43 -21.99 -19.69
C PHE A 585 -49.93 -22.12 -21.16
N PRO A 586 -49.73 -23.27 -21.83
CA PRO A 586 -49.93 -23.39 -23.29
C PRO A 586 -51.40 -23.31 -23.73
N HIS A 587 -52.34 -23.43 -22.80
CA HIS A 587 -53.79 -23.39 -23.05
C HIS A 587 -54.47 -22.13 -22.52
N CYS A 588 -53.69 -21.20 -21.95
CA CYS A 588 -54.20 -19.94 -21.41
C CYS A 588 -54.03 -18.85 -22.47
N ASN A 589 -55.12 -18.51 -23.16
CA ASN A 589 -55.12 -17.38 -24.09
C ASN A 589 -55.07 -16.06 -23.33
N GLU A 590 -54.50 -15.02 -23.96
CA GLU A 590 -54.58 -13.66 -23.44
C GLU A 590 -56.04 -13.19 -23.27
N GLN A 591 -56.32 -12.47 -22.19
CA GLN A 591 -57.62 -11.86 -21.90
C GLN A 591 -57.45 -10.34 -21.84
N GLN A 592 -58.51 -9.57 -22.09
CA GLN A 592 -58.43 -8.10 -22.10
C GLN A 592 -59.63 -7.45 -21.43
N THR A 593 -59.40 -6.28 -20.82
CA THR A 593 -60.48 -5.43 -20.29
C THR A 593 -61.25 -4.71 -21.39
N ASN A 594 -62.36 -4.08 -21.03
CA ASN A 594 -63.00 -3.08 -21.87
C ASN A 594 -62.11 -1.83 -22.01
N VAL A 595 -62.39 -1.07 -23.08
CA VAL A 595 -61.73 0.20 -23.39
C VAL A 595 -62.43 1.35 -22.66
N HIS A 596 -61.68 2.13 -21.88
CA HIS A 596 -62.20 3.29 -21.17
C HIS A 596 -61.79 4.58 -21.87
N LYS A 597 -62.76 5.35 -22.36
CA LYS A 597 -62.47 6.50 -23.24
C LYS A 597 -62.04 7.75 -22.49
N LYS A 598 -61.06 8.47 -23.04
CA LYS A 598 -60.62 9.82 -22.65
C LYS A 598 -60.31 9.94 -21.17
N THR A 599 -59.50 9.03 -20.64
CA THR A 599 -59.12 9.01 -19.23
C THR A 599 -57.68 8.54 -19.03
N LEU A 600 -56.97 9.19 -18.11
CA LEU A 600 -55.66 8.74 -17.62
C LEU A 600 -55.77 7.97 -16.29
N HIS A 601 -57.00 7.83 -15.77
CA HIS A 601 -57.32 7.13 -14.53
C HIS A 601 -58.52 6.19 -14.75
N PRO A 602 -58.39 5.17 -15.61
CA PRO A 602 -59.47 4.22 -15.86
C PRO A 602 -59.78 3.40 -14.60
N ILE A 603 -61.06 3.20 -14.33
CA ILE A 603 -61.56 2.24 -13.35
C ILE A 603 -62.19 1.11 -14.15
N PHE A 604 -61.51 -0.04 -14.19
CA PHE A 604 -61.91 -1.22 -14.93
C PHE A 604 -62.89 -2.06 -14.09
N ASP A 605 -62.50 -2.41 -12.86
CA ASP A 605 -63.23 -3.32 -11.96
C ASP A 605 -63.67 -4.63 -12.67
N GLU A 606 -62.75 -5.23 -13.44
CA GLU A 606 -63.00 -6.44 -14.23
C GLU A 606 -62.28 -7.66 -13.65
N CYS A 607 -62.96 -8.80 -13.65
CA CYS A 607 -62.45 -10.07 -13.13
C CYS A 607 -62.22 -11.08 -14.26
N PHE A 608 -61.09 -11.78 -14.16
CA PHE A 608 -60.59 -12.74 -15.13
C PHE A 608 -60.25 -14.05 -14.42
N GLU A 609 -60.49 -15.16 -15.10
CA GLU A 609 -60.24 -16.49 -14.58
C GLU A 609 -59.44 -17.30 -15.59
N PHE A 610 -58.36 -17.92 -15.12
CA PHE A 610 -57.51 -18.81 -15.91
C PHE A 610 -57.49 -20.19 -15.24
N SER A 611 -57.89 -21.23 -15.98
CA SER A 611 -57.77 -22.61 -15.51
C SER A 611 -56.31 -23.05 -15.52
N VAL A 612 -55.70 -23.19 -14.35
CA VAL A 612 -54.28 -23.52 -14.16
C VAL A 612 -54.12 -24.39 -12.92
N THR A 613 -53.05 -25.18 -12.88
CA THR A 613 -52.71 -26.00 -11.70
C THR A 613 -51.82 -25.24 -10.74
N LEU A 614 -51.85 -25.63 -9.46
CA LEU A 614 -50.95 -25.09 -8.45
C LEU A 614 -49.47 -25.29 -8.81
N GLU A 615 -49.13 -26.42 -9.46
CA GLU A 615 -47.78 -26.72 -9.91
C GLU A 615 -47.31 -25.73 -10.99
N GLN A 616 -48.16 -25.41 -11.96
CA GLN A 616 -47.87 -24.39 -12.97
C GLN A 616 -47.63 -23.01 -12.36
N CYS A 617 -48.43 -22.60 -11.36
CA CYS A 617 -48.25 -21.32 -10.67
C CYS A 617 -46.96 -21.27 -9.81
N ARG A 618 -46.43 -22.42 -9.39
CA ARG A 618 -45.22 -22.55 -8.57
C ARG A 618 -43.94 -22.73 -9.36
N ALA A 619 -44.07 -23.00 -10.66
CA ALA A 619 -42.92 -23.18 -11.51
C ALA A 619 -42.05 -21.91 -11.56
N ASP A 620 -40.74 -22.10 -11.64
CA ASP A 620 -39.78 -21.00 -11.62
C ASP A 620 -40.04 -20.02 -12.76
N GLY A 621 -40.12 -18.73 -12.43
CA GLY A 621 -40.41 -17.66 -13.40
C GLY A 621 -41.88 -17.52 -13.79
N ALA A 622 -42.81 -18.28 -13.20
CA ALA A 622 -44.23 -18.13 -13.47
C ALA A 622 -44.77 -16.75 -13.03
N MET A 623 -45.40 -16.01 -13.94
CA MET A 623 -45.84 -14.64 -13.73
C MET A 623 -47.07 -14.27 -14.59
N ILE A 624 -47.72 -13.18 -14.20
CA ILE A 624 -48.73 -12.48 -14.99
C ILE A 624 -48.08 -11.25 -15.61
N CYS A 625 -48.21 -11.08 -16.92
CA CYS A 625 -47.83 -9.88 -17.64
C CYS A 625 -49.10 -9.07 -17.96
N PHE A 626 -49.15 -7.84 -17.43
CA PHE A 626 -50.18 -6.86 -17.74
C PHE A 626 -49.62 -5.88 -18.77
N THR A 627 -50.23 -5.77 -19.94
CA THR A 627 -49.86 -4.80 -20.99
C THR A 627 -50.97 -3.77 -21.11
N VAL A 628 -50.70 -2.52 -20.73
CA VAL A 628 -51.61 -1.40 -20.91
C VAL A 628 -51.41 -0.81 -22.30
N MET A 629 -52.48 -0.76 -23.06
CA MET A 629 -52.51 -0.26 -24.44
C MET A 629 -53.52 0.87 -24.55
N ASP A 630 -53.32 1.76 -25.50
CA ASP A 630 -54.27 2.80 -25.90
C ASP A 630 -55.01 2.38 -27.17
N HIS A 631 -56.34 2.47 -27.15
CA HIS A 631 -57.15 2.02 -28.27
C HIS A 631 -57.36 3.12 -29.32
N ASP A 632 -56.84 2.87 -30.52
CA ASP A 632 -57.01 3.77 -31.66
C ASP A 632 -58.04 3.27 -32.66
N VAL A 633 -58.93 4.16 -33.10
CA VAL A 633 -59.99 3.84 -34.07
C VAL A 633 -59.47 3.82 -35.52
N LEU A 634 -58.45 4.64 -35.82
CA LEU A 634 -57.94 4.85 -37.19
C LEU A 634 -56.50 4.36 -37.39
N THR A 635 -55.77 4.13 -36.31
CA THR A 635 -54.35 3.74 -36.25
C THR A 635 -54.17 2.45 -35.46
N ALA A 636 -52.93 1.95 -35.38
CA ALA A 636 -52.62 0.81 -34.52
C ALA A 636 -52.56 1.26 -33.07
N ASN A 637 -53.05 0.44 -32.14
CA ASN A 637 -53.03 0.73 -30.71
C ASN A 637 -51.61 1.05 -30.20
N ASP A 638 -51.50 2.09 -29.38
CA ASP A 638 -50.22 2.54 -28.82
C ASP A 638 -49.92 1.88 -27.48
N PHE A 639 -48.65 1.59 -27.22
CA PHE A 639 -48.21 0.96 -25.98
C PHE A 639 -48.03 1.98 -24.86
N ALA A 640 -48.82 1.86 -23.79
CA ALA A 640 -48.73 2.76 -22.64
C ALA A 640 -47.70 2.29 -21.60
N GLY A 641 -47.65 0.99 -21.32
CA GLY A 641 -46.69 0.39 -20.39
C GLY A 641 -47.04 -1.05 -20.05
N GLU A 642 -46.11 -1.77 -19.44
CA GLU A 642 -46.32 -3.14 -18.95
C GLU A 642 -45.96 -3.28 -17.48
N ALA A 643 -46.56 -4.24 -16.81
CA ALA A 643 -46.26 -4.61 -15.43
C ALA A 643 -46.27 -6.12 -15.23
N PHE A 644 -45.47 -6.60 -14.28
CA PHE A 644 -45.32 -8.04 -14.03
C PHE A 644 -45.69 -8.39 -12.59
N LEU A 645 -46.40 -9.51 -12.38
CA LEU A 645 -46.72 -10.03 -11.06
C LEU A 645 -46.27 -11.49 -10.95
N ALA A 646 -45.37 -11.79 -10.00
CA ALA A 646 -44.92 -13.15 -9.77
C ALA A 646 -46.07 -14.02 -9.19
N LEU A 647 -46.33 -15.16 -9.82
CA LEU A 647 -47.39 -16.09 -9.36
C LEU A 647 -47.00 -16.77 -8.05
N GLY A 648 -45.72 -17.04 -7.81
CA GLY A 648 -45.26 -17.64 -6.56
C GLY A 648 -45.59 -16.82 -5.30
N THR A 649 -45.84 -15.52 -5.44
CA THR A 649 -46.14 -14.62 -4.31
C THR A 649 -47.63 -14.38 -4.07
N ILE A 650 -48.52 -14.92 -4.93
CA ILE A 650 -49.95 -14.66 -4.77
C ILE A 650 -50.57 -15.54 -3.68
N PRO A 651 -51.58 -15.03 -2.96
CA PRO A 651 -52.35 -15.81 -2.01
C PRO A 651 -52.99 -17.06 -2.64
N GLY A 652 -52.96 -18.20 -1.94
CA GLY A 652 -53.38 -19.51 -2.46
C GLY A 652 -52.28 -20.30 -3.18
N VAL A 653 -51.26 -19.62 -3.74
CA VAL A 653 -50.05 -20.28 -4.30
C VAL A 653 -48.94 -20.38 -3.26
N ALA A 654 -48.65 -19.24 -2.61
CA ALA A 654 -47.68 -19.15 -1.51
C ALA A 654 -48.17 -19.91 -0.27
N ASP A 655 -49.45 -19.74 0.06
CA ASP A 655 -50.09 -20.25 1.29
C ASP A 655 -51.21 -21.25 0.95
N VAL A 656 -50.86 -22.52 0.68
CA VAL A 656 -51.79 -23.59 0.26
C VAL A 656 -52.93 -23.84 1.26
N GLY A 657 -52.77 -23.41 2.52
CA GLY A 657 -53.78 -23.57 3.57
C GLY A 657 -54.73 -22.39 3.75
N ALA A 658 -54.59 -21.30 2.99
CA ALA A 658 -55.45 -20.13 3.11
C ALA A 658 -56.78 -20.38 2.37
N CYS A 659 -57.90 -20.36 3.10
CA CYS A 659 -59.25 -20.43 2.51
C CYS A 659 -59.59 -19.07 1.89
N ILE A 660 -59.25 -18.89 0.62
CA ILE A 660 -59.50 -17.66 -0.13
C ILE A 660 -60.52 -17.97 -1.22
N ASP A 661 -61.77 -17.65 -0.93
CA ASP A 661 -62.90 -17.98 -1.83
C ASP A 661 -63.29 -16.82 -2.74
N ASN A 662 -62.80 -15.60 -2.49
CA ASN A 662 -63.11 -14.39 -3.25
C ASN A 662 -62.07 -13.27 -3.01
N PHE A 663 -62.20 -12.17 -3.75
CA PHE A 663 -61.33 -10.99 -3.61
C PHE A 663 -61.54 -10.20 -2.30
N HIS A 664 -62.54 -10.54 -1.48
CA HIS A 664 -62.89 -9.76 -0.29
C HIS A 664 -61.80 -9.90 0.79
N GLY A 665 -61.23 -8.76 1.20
CA GLY A 665 -60.15 -8.73 2.19
C GLY A 665 -58.75 -8.88 1.59
N LEU A 666 -58.62 -9.17 0.29
CA LEU A 666 -57.34 -9.10 -0.41
C LEU A 666 -56.94 -7.64 -0.63
N LYS A 667 -55.69 -7.31 -0.27
CA LYS A 667 -55.13 -5.98 -0.54
C LYS A 667 -54.75 -5.87 -2.02
N PRO A 668 -55.12 -4.78 -2.71
CA PRO A 668 -54.59 -4.51 -4.04
C PRO A 668 -53.07 -4.43 -4.04
N VAL A 669 -52.47 -5.00 -5.08
CA VAL A 669 -51.06 -4.81 -5.43
C VAL A 669 -51.00 -3.66 -6.43
N GLU A 670 -50.27 -2.61 -6.08
CA GLU A 670 -50.00 -1.49 -6.98
C GLU A 670 -48.73 -1.78 -7.75
N LEU A 671 -48.85 -2.02 -9.05
CA LEU A 671 -47.74 -2.28 -9.96
C LEU A 671 -47.41 -1.02 -10.74
N VAL A 672 -46.16 -0.58 -10.67
CA VAL A 672 -45.69 0.54 -11.49
C VAL A 672 -45.57 0.06 -12.94
N LEU A 673 -46.11 0.85 -13.87
CA LEU A 673 -45.99 0.56 -15.30
C LEU A 673 -44.58 0.90 -15.78
N MET A 674 -44.02 0.02 -16.60
CA MET A 674 -42.66 0.12 -17.14
C MET A 674 -42.69 0.10 -18.66
N GLN A 675 -41.77 0.81 -19.29
CA GLN A 675 -41.43 0.62 -20.70
C GLN A 675 -40.00 0.10 -20.83
N GLN A 676 -39.68 -0.57 -21.94
CA GLN A 676 -38.32 -1.02 -22.19
C GLN A 676 -37.50 0.13 -22.83
N HIS A 677 -36.34 0.41 -22.23
CA HIS A 677 -35.45 1.49 -22.69
C HIS A 677 -34.17 0.97 -23.35
N LYS A 678 -33.80 -0.29 -23.10
CA LYS A 678 -32.57 -0.90 -23.64
C LYS A 678 -32.82 -1.40 -25.07
N LYS A 679 -32.65 -0.52 -26.05
CA LYS A 679 -32.75 -0.87 -27.49
C LYS A 679 -31.76 -1.98 -27.91
N ASN A 680 -30.60 -2.03 -27.25
CA ASN A 680 -29.54 -3.02 -27.48
C ASN A 680 -29.52 -4.09 -26.38
N HIS A 681 -30.68 -4.61 -26.01
CA HIS A 681 -30.74 -5.68 -25.00
C HIS A 681 -30.05 -6.95 -25.54
N PRO A 682 -29.10 -7.56 -24.81
CA PRO A 682 -28.32 -8.71 -25.31
C PRO A 682 -29.20 -9.85 -25.81
N ILE A 683 -30.19 -10.29 -25.03
CA ILE A 683 -31.11 -11.36 -25.44
C ILE A 683 -31.89 -10.99 -26.72
N LEU A 684 -32.37 -9.74 -26.85
CA LEU A 684 -33.13 -9.32 -28.03
C LEU A 684 -32.26 -9.30 -29.29
N GLN A 685 -30.98 -8.92 -29.16
CA GLN A 685 -30.03 -8.95 -30.28
C GLN A 685 -29.77 -10.38 -30.77
N ILE A 686 -29.66 -11.34 -29.84
CA ILE A 686 -29.50 -12.76 -30.18
C ILE A 686 -30.76 -13.30 -30.85
N LEU A 687 -31.95 -12.98 -30.31
CA LEU A 687 -33.21 -13.40 -30.93
C LEU A 687 -33.40 -12.75 -32.31
N GLU A 688 -32.95 -11.51 -32.50
CA GLU A 688 -33.02 -10.83 -33.79
C GLU A 688 -32.13 -11.47 -34.86
N SER A 689 -30.99 -12.06 -34.48
CA SER A 689 -30.14 -12.78 -35.43
C SER A 689 -30.72 -14.13 -35.88
N ARG A 690 -31.73 -14.67 -35.17
CA ARG A 690 -32.43 -15.91 -35.52
C ARG A 690 -33.53 -15.67 -36.56
N SER A 691 -33.17 -15.15 -37.73
CA SER A 691 -34.12 -14.78 -38.78
C SER A 691 -34.97 -15.95 -39.32
N GLY A 692 -34.47 -17.19 -39.23
CA GLY A 692 -35.20 -18.41 -39.59
C GLY A 692 -36.15 -18.94 -38.51
N ASP A 693 -36.10 -18.40 -37.29
CA ASP A 693 -36.95 -18.79 -36.17
C ASP A 693 -38.17 -17.86 -36.08
N ARG A 694 -39.35 -18.43 -36.35
CA ARG A 694 -40.60 -17.68 -36.31
C ARG A 694 -40.94 -17.14 -34.92
N GLN A 695 -40.67 -17.91 -33.87
CA GLN A 695 -40.94 -17.50 -32.49
C GLN A 695 -40.04 -16.33 -32.10
N ALA A 696 -38.74 -16.41 -32.43
CA ALA A 696 -37.79 -15.33 -32.14
C ALA A 696 -38.16 -14.04 -32.89
N THR A 697 -38.48 -14.15 -34.19
CA THR A 697 -38.82 -12.99 -35.04
C THR A 697 -40.13 -12.31 -34.62
N GLU A 698 -41.18 -13.08 -34.31
CA GLU A 698 -42.45 -12.54 -33.80
C GLU A 698 -42.25 -11.88 -32.42
N PHE A 699 -41.49 -12.51 -31.53
CA PHE A 699 -41.18 -11.97 -30.21
C PHE A 699 -40.43 -10.63 -30.30
N VAL A 700 -39.34 -10.57 -31.08
CA VAL A 700 -38.55 -9.35 -31.27
C VAL A 700 -39.42 -8.25 -31.89
N LYS A 701 -40.29 -8.58 -32.84
CA LYS A 701 -41.23 -7.62 -33.43
C LYS A 701 -42.20 -7.06 -32.38
N LYS A 702 -42.77 -7.90 -31.52
CA LYS A 702 -43.65 -7.50 -30.40
C LYS A 702 -42.91 -6.58 -29.42
N GLN A 703 -41.68 -6.93 -29.04
CA GLN A 703 -40.87 -6.14 -28.12
C GLN A 703 -40.40 -4.80 -28.71
N LYS A 704 -40.09 -4.74 -30.01
CA LYS A 704 -39.73 -3.49 -30.69
C LYS A 704 -40.83 -2.44 -30.68
N GLN A 705 -42.10 -2.87 -30.69
CA GLN A 705 -43.26 -1.99 -30.56
C GLN A 705 -43.48 -1.46 -29.13
N ARG A 706 -42.83 -2.08 -28.14
CA ARG A 706 -42.91 -1.72 -26.71
C ARG A 706 -41.74 -0.86 -26.21
N PHE A 707 -40.83 -0.48 -27.12
CA PHE A 707 -39.76 0.46 -26.77
C PHE A 707 -40.34 1.87 -26.60
N ALA A 708 -39.85 2.59 -25.60
CA ALA A 708 -40.23 4.00 -25.43
C ALA A 708 -39.88 4.80 -26.70
N ASN A 709 -40.90 5.41 -27.31
CA ASN A 709 -40.70 6.44 -28.32
C ASN A 709 -40.16 7.69 -27.60
N LYS A 710 -39.10 8.27 -28.17
CA LYS A 710 -38.34 9.37 -27.58
C LYS A 710 -39.18 10.59 -27.28
#